data_AF-A0A135TGE4-F1
#
_entry.id   AF-A0A135TGE4-F1
#
_cell.length_a   1.000
_cell.length_b   1.000
_cell.length_c   1.000
_cell.angle_alpha   90.00
_cell.angle_beta   90.00
_cell.angle_gamma   90.00
#
_symmetry.space_group_name_H-M   'P 1'
#
loop_
_entity.id
_entity.type
_entity.pdbx_description
1 polymer ?
#
loop_
_entity_poly.entity_id
_entity_poly.type
_entity_poly.pdbx_seq_one_letter_code
_entity_poly.pdbx_strand_id
1 'polypeptide(L)'
;MSDTRPKFVKILEGWRCKLGELERSIRPPPHDCSNFQTGYYTESEQPSTYVKALQESRKHITNRLRSHADFLMSRWRKRSQEERRELLHKTVPELEESQWINCRYGYSDESFRFGERTAQRRRQLLVPWLNVEVLKTSPAVLFALLHYRTLYPPEDFAALDCYQMESSWTCGYFDVEFSAKCVVMSGPQYGDVVDWKAQQAHTGYSLGFPRARLVLEAQTFLMQVLSRITDNILEGANTASASAGTDKWRDLTSIGFQHPGEKELWSPYTNPAFSRPPKLDMDYILSMAQTRKEEAIDYLINLQCDPGYLRRQIKGLFSTTLYRAAGTEYAAALVADHIYMEYQRYFWCTHPGQSIPPKYDLALGALELLLNDQGTQRTARFKYFMPWSPGQEKYYKLPKRSGVSLETMVCGVSQDSNPFTKEALEEDPLDWCLHQMLGEPDKQTHNIDHAILFAMIDDHLAKNDRKEAARINEFLLREMADISALHESLTSLRLNRPQNTPRTYEDVLRTEKRGIWSCLKNNKPKERSWQELKKLGKPFVDGFYKGKAPSGAKNKAWLQQSQTMRGFVERFFKESRNWVLEDLERIGLEAKTIEEILSVVLVQNKPEYLEAIAREEEEIMTQVTEAEKPAPDTFLDRSTATEGIIRADLVQTTQREKVKTRPDNSSSSSQSVDDPESPDVATLSIEPVTRLRVSPRTLGVVHLMYPDAQTKPRNSTWDDFVHALCDAGFVARNNGGSAVRFERGSGGGPGDKGAIIFHKPHPVLKIDPVMLHGMGRRLTKWFGWTRDSFAA
;
A
#
# COMPACT_ATOMS: atom_id res chain seq x y z
N MET A 1 -33.89 -46.12 -16.76
CA MET A 1 -35.29 -45.70 -16.97
C MET A 1 -35.64 -44.66 -15.91
N SER A 2 -36.37 -43.61 -16.33
CA SER A 2 -36.94 -42.46 -15.57
C SER A 2 -35.98 -41.69 -14.67
N ASP A 3 -35.40 -40.56 -15.06
CA ASP A 3 -36.00 -39.25 -15.36
C ASP A 3 -36.47 -38.51 -14.09
N THR A 4 -35.62 -37.56 -13.64
CA THR A 4 -35.88 -36.37 -12.81
C THR A 4 -34.54 -35.76 -12.40
N ARG A 5 -33.84 -35.13 -13.36
CA ARG A 5 -32.78 -34.15 -13.04
C ARG A 5 -33.43 -32.76 -12.96
N PRO A 6 -33.18 -31.96 -11.91
CA PRO A 6 -33.54 -30.55 -11.95
C PRO A 6 -32.71 -29.86 -13.04
N LYS A 7 -33.41 -29.22 -13.97
CA LYS A 7 -32.85 -28.31 -14.98
C LYS A 7 -32.35 -27.06 -14.26
N PHE A 8 -31.09 -27.07 -13.82
CA PHE A 8 -30.36 -25.83 -13.60
C PHE A 8 -29.38 -25.61 -14.74
N VAL A 9 -29.48 -24.39 -15.27
CA VAL A 9 -28.89 -23.84 -16.46
C VAL A 9 -27.38 -24.07 -16.47
N LYS A 10 -26.87 -24.66 -17.56
CA LYS A 10 -25.46 -24.58 -17.93
C LYS A 10 -25.06 -23.11 -17.89
N ILE A 11 -24.25 -22.73 -16.89
CA ILE A 11 -23.50 -21.47 -16.91
C ILE A 11 -22.64 -21.52 -18.17
N LEU A 12 -22.95 -20.64 -19.13
CA LEU A 12 -22.30 -20.61 -20.43
C LEU A 12 -20.86 -20.11 -20.25
N GLU A 13 -19.90 -21.03 -20.25
CA GLU A 13 -18.57 -20.78 -20.79
C GLU A 13 -18.75 -20.30 -22.24
N GLY A 14 -18.73 -18.99 -22.48
CA GLY A 14 -18.91 -18.45 -23.82
C GLY A 14 -19.51 -17.06 -23.88
N TRP A 15 -18.81 -16.05 -23.36
CA TRP A 15 -18.94 -14.67 -23.85
C TRP A 15 -17.60 -14.22 -24.44
N ARG A 16 -17.09 -14.95 -25.44
CA ARG A 16 -16.54 -14.24 -26.59
C ARG A 16 -17.76 -13.70 -27.29
N CYS A 17 -17.97 -12.38 -27.25
CA CYS A 17 -18.94 -11.74 -28.14
C CYS A 17 -18.69 -12.32 -29.53
N LYS A 18 -19.65 -13.09 -30.07
CA LYS A 18 -19.49 -13.60 -31.44
C LYS A 18 -19.35 -12.34 -32.28
N LEU A 19 -18.28 -12.23 -33.06
CA LEU A 19 -18.01 -11.03 -33.86
C LEU A 19 -19.27 -10.61 -34.65
N GLY A 20 -20.02 -11.58 -35.17
CA GLY A 20 -21.30 -11.34 -35.86
C GLY A 20 -22.50 -10.92 -35.00
N GLU A 21 -22.47 -11.03 -33.67
CA GLU A 21 -23.46 -10.45 -32.75
C GLU A 21 -23.07 -9.00 -32.37
N LEU A 22 -21.78 -8.71 -32.22
CA LEU A 22 -21.24 -7.35 -32.06
C LEU A 22 -21.46 -6.50 -33.32
N GLU A 23 -21.15 -7.06 -34.49
CA GLU A 23 -21.41 -6.44 -35.79
C GLU A 23 -22.90 -6.20 -36.03
N ARG A 24 -23.78 -7.02 -35.43
CA ARG A 24 -25.24 -6.81 -35.47
C ARG A 24 -25.74 -5.78 -34.45
N SER A 25 -25.03 -5.55 -33.34
CA SER A 25 -25.38 -4.52 -32.36
C SER A 25 -24.87 -3.13 -32.75
N ILE A 26 -23.80 -3.07 -33.55
CA ILE A 26 -23.35 -1.85 -34.21
C ILE A 26 -24.38 -1.52 -35.29
N ARG A 27 -25.27 -0.56 -35.01
CA ARG A 27 -26.21 -0.08 -36.03
C ARG A 27 -25.38 0.50 -37.19
N PRO A 28 -25.47 -0.03 -38.42
CA PRO A 28 -24.91 0.66 -39.57
C PRO A 28 -25.58 2.04 -39.66
N PRO A 29 -24.88 3.08 -40.16
CA PRO A 29 -25.53 4.35 -40.44
C PRO A 29 -26.76 4.07 -41.31
N PRO A 30 -27.91 4.71 -41.06
CA PRO A 30 -29.16 4.42 -41.77
C PRO A 30 -29.08 4.50 -43.30
N HIS A 31 -28.01 5.09 -43.84
CA HIS A 31 -27.79 5.29 -45.27
C HIS A 31 -26.29 5.46 -45.59
N ASP A 32 -25.84 5.02 -46.78
CA ASP A 32 -24.44 5.08 -47.25
C ASP A 32 -24.00 6.45 -47.81
N CYS A 33 -24.73 7.54 -47.56
CA CYS A 33 -24.33 8.84 -48.09
C CYS A 33 -23.36 9.56 -47.13
N SER A 34 -22.49 10.41 -47.69
CA SER A 34 -21.55 11.28 -46.97
C SER A 34 -22.16 11.90 -45.71
N ASN A 35 -23.39 12.43 -45.80
CA ASN A 35 -24.05 13.11 -44.69
C ASN A 35 -24.46 12.17 -43.55
N PHE A 36 -24.79 10.91 -43.84
CA PHE A 36 -25.11 9.88 -42.84
C PHE A 36 -23.85 9.24 -42.24
N GLN A 37 -22.74 9.21 -42.99
CA GLN A 37 -21.43 8.85 -42.46
C GLN A 37 -20.81 9.96 -41.58
N THR A 38 -21.23 11.22 -41.75
CA THR A 38 -20.78 12.36 -40.95
C THR A 38 -21.71 12.76 -39.80
N GLY A 39 -22.80 12.02 -39.57
CA GLY A 39 -23.66 12.09 -38.37
C GLY A 39 -24.84 13.07 -38.47
N TYR A 40 -26.07 12.54 -38.36
CA TYR A 40 -27.19 13.29 -37.81
C TYR A 40 -26.95 13.41 -36.30
N TYR A 41 -26.47 14.56 -35.85
CA TYR A 41 -26.48 14.89 -34.44
C TYR A 41 -27.68 15.79 -34.18
N THR A 42 -28.48 15.51 -33.15
CA THR A 42 -29.33 16.58 -32.60
C THR A 42 -28.41 17.69 -32.07
N GLU A 43 -28.77 18.98 -32.18
CA GLU A 43 -27.94 20.08 -31.65
C GLU A 43 -27.57 19.87 -30.17
N SER A 44 -28.42 19.18 -29.41
CA SER A 44 -28.23 18.82 -28.01
C SER A 44 -27.14 17.78 -27.74
N GLU A 45 -26.71 17.00 -28.74
CA GLU A 45 -25.81 15.86 -28.57
C GLU A 45 -24.39 16.10 -29.11
N GLN A 46 -24.11 17.32 -29.57
CA GLN A 46 -22.78 17.69 -30.03
C GLN A 46 -21.79 17.84 -28.87
N PRO A 47 -20.53 17.39 -29.03
CA PRO A 47 -19.45 17.62 -28.05
C PRO A 47 -19.32 19.07 -27.58
N SER A 48 -19.50 20.03 -28.48
CA SER A 48 -19.49 21.48 -28.19
C SER A 48 -20.55 21.89 -27.18
N THR A 49 -21.76 21.32 -27.24
CA THR A 49 -22.87 21.58 -26.32
C THR A 49 -22.52 21.11 -24.90
N TYR A 50 -21.93 19.92 -24.76
CA TYR A 50 -21.44 19.42 -23.48
C TYR A 50 -20.35 20.33 -22.90
N VAL A 51 -19.33 20.67 -23.69
CA VAL A 51 -18.24 21.54 -23.23
C VAL A 51 -18.75 22.90 -22.77
N LYS A 52 -19.70 23.48 -23.51
CA LYS A 52 -20.32 24.76 -23.12
C LYS A 52 -21.05 24.64 -21.77
N ALA A 53 -21.95 23.68 -21.61
CA ALA A 53 -22.71 23.47 -20.38
C ALA A 53 -21.80 23.15 -19.17
N LEU A 54 -20.75 22.38 -19.41
CA LEU A 54 -19.69 22.06 -18.45
C LEU A 54 -18.98 23.33 -17.95
N GLN A 55 -18.53 24.19 -18.85
CA GLN A 55 -17.83 25.43 -18.49
C GLN A 55 -18.75 26.44 -17.81
N GLU A 56 -20.01 26.54 -18.23
CA GLU A 56 -21.02 27.37 -17.57
C GLU A 56 -21.23 26.95 -16.12
N SER A 57 -21.43 25.65 -15.87
CA SER A 57 -21.58 25.09 -14.52
C SER A 57 -20.32 25.30 -13.67
N ARG A 58 -19.13 25.07 -14.25
CA ARG A 58 -17.84 25.30 -13.59
C ARG A 58 -17.64 26.76 -13.18
N LYS A 59 -17.96 27.70 -14.07
CA LYS A 59 -17.89 29.15 -13.80
C LYS A 59 -18.86 29.55 -12.70
N HIS A 60 -20.08 29.03 -12.73
CA HIS A 60 -21.08 29.28 -11.69
C HIS A 60 -20.60 28.84 -10.30
N ILE A 61 -20.16 27.58 -10.17
CA ILE A 61 -19.63 27.07 -8.89
C ILE A 61 -18.44 27.90 -8.42
N THR A 62 -17.50 28.23 -9.32
CA THR A 62 -16.33 29.06 -8.98
C THR A 62 -16.72 30.41 -8.37
N ASN A 63 -17.74 31.07 -8.94
CA ASN A 63 -18.25 32.33 -8.43
C ASN A 63 -18.94 32.19 -7.06
N ARG A 64 -19.68 31.08 -6.85
CA ARG A 64 -20.31 30.77 -5.55
C ARG A 64 -19.27 30.51 -4.47
N LEU A 65 -18.23 29.72 -4.77
CA LEU A 65 -17.15 29.42 -3.82
C LEU A 65 -16.36 30.69 -3.45
N ARG A 66 -16.05 31.55 -4.42
CA ARG A 66 -15.33 32.81 -4.16
C ARG A 66 -16.03 33.71 -3.15
N SER A 67 -17.36 33.64 -3.07
CA SER A 67 -18.17 34.53 -2.23
C SER A 67 -18.72 33.86 -0.96
N HIS A 68 -18.87 32.52 -0.94
CA HIS A 68 -19.60 31.81 0.12
C HIS A 68 -18.95 30.49 0.58
N ALA A 69 -17.68 30.22 0.27
CA ALA A 69 -17.03 28.94 0.60
C ALA A 69 -17.10 28.57 2.09
N ASP A 70 -16.71 29.47 3.01
CA ASP A 70 -16.73 29.17 4.45
C ASP A 70 -18.15 28.95 4.98
N PHE A 71 -19.14 29.66 4.40
CA PHE A 71 -20.55 29.49 4.75
C PHE A 71 -21.11 28.16 4.26
N LEU A 72 -20.79 27.77 3.02
CA LEU A 72 -21.11 26.45 2.45
C LEU A 72 -20.54 25.35 3.33
N MET A 73 -19.26 25.44 3.71
CA MET A 73 -18.60 24.48 4.59
C MET A 73 -19.31 24.36 5.93
N SER A 74 -19.66 25.49 6.55
CA SER A 74 -20.34 25.50 7.85
C SER A 74 -21.70 24.82 7.77
N ARG A 75 -22.52 25.13 6.75
CA ARG A 75 -23.84 24.52 6.57
C ARG A 75 -23.74 23.02 6.31
N TRP A 76 -22.83 22.59 5.42
CA TRP A 76 -22.69 21.17 5.10
C TRP A 76 -22.20 20.34 6.29
N ARG A 77 -21.21 20.85 7.05
CA ARG A 77 -20.70 20.18 8.25
C ARG A 77 -21.74 20.07 9.37
N LYS A 78 -22.60 21.09 9.53
CA LYS A 78 -23.63 21.12 10.58
C LYS A 78 -24.77 20.13 10.33
N ARG A 79 -25.05 19.77 9.08
CA ARG A 79 -26.04 18.75 8.75
C ARG A 79 -25.57 17.37 9.21
N SER A 80 -26.46 16.62 9.86
CA SER A 80 -26.32 15.19 10.11
C SER A 80 -26.25 14.39 8.81
N GLN A 81 -25.82 13.14 8.87
CA GLN A 81 -25.78 12.27 7.68
C GLN A 81 -27.16 12.11 7.04
N GLU A 82 -28.24 12.07 7.83
CA GLU A 82 -29.60 11.95 7.31
C GLU A 82 -30.08 13.23 6.63
N GLU A 83 -29.85 14.40 7.23
CA GLU A 83 -30.17 15.69 6.59
C GLU A 83 -29.37 15.91 5.29
N ARG A 84 -28.15 15.36 5.20
CA ARG A 84 -27.38 15.35 3.95
C ARG A 84 -28.03 14.43 2.91
N ARG A 85 -28.43 13.22 3.32
CA ARG A 85 -29.14 12.25 2.46
C ARG A 85 -30.43 12.85 1.87
N GLU A 86 -31.26 13.44 2.72
CA GLU A 86 -32.51 14.10 2.31
C GLU A 86 -32.28 15.24 1.31
N LEU A 87 -31.27 16.10 1.57
CA LEU A 87 -30.90 17.18 0.65
C LEU A 87 -30.45 16.61 -0.70
N LEU A 88 -29.63 15.56 -0.70
CA LEU A 88 -29.14 14.92 -1.93
C LEU A 88 -30.30 14.31 -2.74
N HIS A 89 -31.22 13.58 -2.11
CA HIS A 89 -32.41 13.04 -2.81
C HIS A 89 -33.31 14.13 -3.39
N LYS A 90 -33.51 15.23 -2.64
CA LYS A 90 -34.28 16.38 -3.12
C LYS A 90 -33.60 17.04 -4.33
N THR A 91 -32.27 17.14 -4.30
CA THR A 91 -31.51 17.94 -5.27
C THR A 91 -31.16 17.15 -6.53
N VAL A 92 -30.82 15.86 -6.38
CA VAL A 92 -30.33 14.98 -7.46
C VAL A 92 -30.87 13.57 -7.24
N PRO A 93 -32.15 13.32 -7.57
CA PRO A 93 -32.79 12.02 -7.34
C PRO A 93 -32.15 10.89 -8.17
N GLU A 94 -31.42 11.21 -9.24
CA GLU A 94 -30.73 10.22 -10.06
C GLU A 94 -29.44 9.63 -9.46
N LEU A 95 -28.94 10.13 -8.31
CA LEU A 95 -27.74 9.57 -7.68
C LEU A 95 -27.95 8.12 -7.23
N GLU A 96 -26.91 7.31 -7.34
CA GLU A 96 -26.90 5.96 -6.74
C GLU A 96 -26.87 6.09 -5.22
N GLU A 97 -27.63 5.24 -4.52
CA GLU A 97 -27.69 5.29 -3.05
C GLU A 97 -26.40 4.79 -2.41
N SER A 98 -25.85 3.67 -2.92
CA SER A 98 -24.73 2.94 -2.31
C SER A 98 -23.50 2.91 -3.20
N GLN A 99 -22.33 2.68 -2.60
CA GLN A 99 -21.11 2.51 -3.37
C GLN A 99 -21.13 1.28 -4.30
N TRP A 100 -20.11 1.20 -5.18
CA TRP A 100 -19.74 0.01 -5.95
C TRP A 100 -20.78 -0.47 -6.98
N ILE A 101 -21.50 0.47 -7.61
CA ILE A 101 -22.47 0.12 -8.66
C ILE A 101 -21.81 -0.60 -9.85
N ASN A 102 -20.56 -0.26 -10.17
CA ASN A 102 -19.78 -0.93 -11.21
C ASN A 102 -19.57 -2.44 -10.94
N CYS A 103 -19.49 -2.83 -9.67
CA CYS A 103 -19.36 -4.24 -9.26
C CYS A 103 -20.71 -4.97 -9.28
N ARG A 104 -21.79 -4.28 -8.87
CA ARG A 104 -23.15 -4.88 -8.76
C ARG A 104 -23.90 -4.92 -10.09
N TYR A 105 -23.66 -3.95 -10.98
CA TYR A 105 -24.48 -3.76 -12.17
C TYR A 105 -24.38 -4.94 -13.14
N GLY A 106 -23.21 -5.57 -13.28
CA GLY A 106 -23.05 -6.75 -14.13
C GLY A 106 -23.86 -7.98 -13.71
N TYR A 107 -24.40 -7.98 -12.49
CA TYR A 107 -25.31 -9.00 -11.97
C TYR A 107 -26.78 -8.60 -12.04
N SER A 108 -27.09 -7.41 -12.57
CA SER A 108 -28.46 -6.91 -12.70
C SER A 108 -29.09 -7.35 -14.02
N ASP A 109 -30.41 -7.58 -14.00
CA ASP A 109 -31.18 -7.87 -15.21
C ASP A 109 -31.03 -6.79 -16.29
N GLU A 110 -30.96 -5.52 -15.89
CA GLU A 110 -30.83 -4.36 -16.78
C GLU A 110 -29.53 -4.42 -17.60
N SER A 111 -28.46 -5.01 -17.06
CA SER A 111 -27.18 -5.12 -17.77
C SER A 111 -27.26 -5.97 -19.05
N PHE A 112 -28.18 -6.95 -19.08
CA PHE A 112 -28.37 -7.88 -20.20
C PHE A 112 -29.42 -7.40 -21.23
N ARG A 113 -30.14 -6.32 -20.95
CA ARG A 113 -31.24 -5.81 -21.80
C ARG A 113 -30.79 -4.61 -22.64
N PHE A 114 -30.10 -4.88 -23.74
CA PHE A 114 -29.65 -3.84 -24.68
C PHE A 114 -30.83 -3.01 -25.20
N GLY A 115 -30.73 -1.68 -25.13
CA GLY A 115 -31.77 -0.75 -25.59
C GLY A 115 -32.92 -0.49 -24.60
N GLU A 116 -32.98 -1.19 -23.46
CA GLU A 116 -33.98 -0.95 -22.39
C GLU A 116 -33.34 -0.32 -21.14
N ARG A 117 -32.08 0.11 -21.23
CA ARG A 117 -31.33 0.69 -20.11
C ARG A 117 -31.79 2.11 -19.81
N THR A 118 -31.94 2.43 -18.54
CA THR A 118 -32.47 3.72 -18.09
C THR A 118 -31.43 4.83 -18.17
N ALA A 119 -31.89 6.05 -18.44
CA ALA A 119 -31.02 7.24 -18.41
C ALA A 119 -30.42 7.50 -17.01
N GLN A 120 -31.14 7.13 -15.95
CA GLN A 120 -30.62 7.16 -14.58
C GLN A 120 -29.42 6.23 -14.42
N ARG A 121 -29.56 4.96 -14.84
CA ARG A 121 -28.48 3.99 -14.71
C ARG A 121 -27.27 4.37 -15.55
N ARG A 122 -27.47 4.90 -16.75
CA ARG A 122 -26.41 5.47 -17.58
C ARG A 122 -25.61 6.52 -16.80
N ARG A 123 -26.28 7.50 -16.17
CA ARG A 123 -25.61 8.55 -15.37
C ARG A 123 -24.82 8.00 -14.20
N GLN A 124 -25.37 7.00 -13.51
CA GLN A 124 -24.68 6.33 -12.40
C GLN A 124 -23.43 5.57 -12.86
N LEU A 125 -23.46 4.94 -14.03
CA LEU A 125 -22.30 4.24 -14.60
C LEU A 125 -21.25 5.20 -15.19
N LEU A 126 -21.65 6.41 -15.60
CA LEU A 126 -20.72 7.46 -16.04
C LEU A 126 -19.88 8.01 -14.89
N VAL A 127 -20.44 8.09 -13.68
CA VAL A 127 -19.77 8.57 -12.46
C VAL A 127 -20.00 7.61 -11.28
N PRO A 128 -19.50 6.36 -11.33
CA PRO A 128 -19.86 5.29 -10.39
C PRO A 128 -19.40 5.54 -8.94
N TRP A 129 -18.46 6.47 -8.76
CA TRP A 129 -17.96 6.91 -7.46
C TRP A 129 -18.78 8.06 -6.85
N LEU A 130 -19.71 8.68 -7.60
CA LEU A 130 -20.57 9.75 -7.12
C LEU A 130 -21.91 9.18 -6.64
N ASN A 131 -22.02 8.95 -5.34
CA ASN A 131 -23.20 8.34 -4.71
C ASN A 131 -23.54 9.00 -3.36
N VAL A 132 -24.73 8.71 -2.87
CA VAL A 132 -25.28 9.30 -1.63
C VAL A 132 -24.50 8.85 -0.40
N GLU A 133 -24.14 7.56 -0.31
CA GLU A 133 -23.34 6.99 0.79
C GLU A 133 -22.03 7.73 1.03
N VAL A 134 -21.24 7.98 -0.03
CA VAL A 134 -19.95 8.70 0.10
C VAL A 134 -20.17 10.15 0.51
N LEU A 135 -21.07 10.87 -0.19
CA LEU A 135 -21.29 12.30 0.05
C LEU A 135 -21.86 12.58 1.45
N LYS A 136 -22.73 11.70 1.98
CA LYS A 136 -23.30 11.89 3.32
C LYS A 136 -22.30 11.56 4.43
N THR A 137 -21.40 10.60 4.22
CA THR A 137 -20.50 10.07 5.25
C THR A 137 -19.40 11.07 5.64
N SER A 138 -18.64 11.55 4.65
CA SER A 138 -17.55 12.52 4.90
C SER A 138 -17.84 13.87 4.24
N PRO A 139 -17.96 14.97 5.02
CA PRO A 139 -18.16 16.32 4.48
C PRO A 139 -17.07 16.75 3.50
N ALA A 140 -15.84 16.27 3.72
CA ALA A 140 -14.69 16.69 2.95
C ALA A 140 -14.74 16.20 1.50
N VAL A 141 -15.49 15.13 1.20
CA VAL A 141 -15.61 14.59 -0.17
C VAL A 141 -16.19 15.68 -1.08
N LEU A 142 -17.30 16.28 -0.64
CA LEU A 142 -17.96 17.33 -1.41
C LEU A 142 -17.05 18.54 -1.59
N PHE A 143 -16.29 18.92 -0.56
CA PHE A 143 -15.37 20.05 -0.66
C PHE A 143 -14.22 19.78 -1.62
N ALA A 144 -13.64 18.57 -1.57
CA ALA A 144 -12.59 18.14 -2.47
C ALA A 144 -13.07 18.12 -3.93
N LEU A 145 -14.27 17.60 -4.20
CA LEU A 145 -14.89 17.64 -5.53
C LEU A 145 -15.07 19.07 -6.03
N LEU A 146 -15.71 19.92 -5.23
CA LEU A 146 -15.95 21.33 -5.57
C LEU A 146 -14.64 22.06 -5.84
N HIS A 147 -13.61 21.81 -5.02
CA HIS A 147 -12.32 22.45 -5.18
C HIS A 147 -11.58 21.97 -6.42
N TYR A 148 -11.32 20.67 -6.56
CA TYR A 148 -10.46 20.16 -7.62
C TYR A 148 -11.10 20.27 -9.00
N ARG A 149 -12.42 20.03 -9.12
CA ARG A 149 -13.15 20.13 -10.40
C ARG A 149 -13.35 21.58 -10.86
N THR A 150 -13.22 22.58 -9.98
CA THR A 150 -13.23 24.00 -10.38
C THR A 150 -11.83 24.57 -10.56
N LEU A 151 -10.86 24.14 -9.76
CA LEU A 151 -9.48 24.63 -9.83
C LEU A 151 -8.80 24.23 -11.14
N TYR A 152 -8.92 22.97 -11.54
CA TYR A 152 -8.29 22.45 -12.76
C TYR A 152 -9.25 22.48 -13.95
N PRO A 153 -8.72 22.62 -15.18
CA PRO A 153 -9.55 22.59 -16.36
C PRO A 153 -10.04 21.15 -16.65
N PRO A 154 -11.22 20.96 -17.29
CA PRO A 154 -11.80 19.63 -17.46
C PRO A 154 -10.95 18.65 -18.28
N GLU A 155 -10.17 19.15 -19.24
CA GLU A 155 -9.26 18.34 -20.06
C GLU A 155 -8.18 17.61 -19.22
N ASP A 156 -7.77 18.18 -18.08
CA ASP A 156 -6.81 17.53 -17.19
C ASP A 156 -7.40 16.26 -16.53
N PHE A 157 -8.73 16.18 -16.40
CA PHE A 157 -9.43 15.01 -15.86
C PHE A 157 -9.89 14.02 -16.94
N ALA A 158 -9.83 14.38 -18.23
CA ALA A 158 -10.43 13.58 -19.30
C ALA A 158 -9.91 12.14 -19.34
N ALA A 159 -8.61 11.93 -19.14
CA ALA A 159 -8.01 10.60 -19.09
C ALA A 159 -8.51 9.79 -17.88
N LEU A 160 -8.61 10.42 -16.71
CA LEU A 160 -9.11 9.79 -15.49
C LEU A 160 -10.60 9.43 -15.61
N ASP A 161 -11.43 10.37 -16.07
CA ASP A 161 -12.87 10.16 -16.22
C ASP A 161 -13.14 9.03 -17.23
N CYS A 162 -12.35 8.97 -18.32
CA CYS A 162 -12.38 7.88 -19.29
C CYS A 162 -11.97 6.52 -18.70
N TYR A 163 -10.99 6.51 -17.79
CA TYR A 163 -10.50 5.32 -17.10
C TYR A 163 -11.52 4.78 -16.09
N GLN A 164 -12.17 5.65 -15.34
CA GLN A 164 -13.14 5.26 -14.31
C GLN A 164 -14.39 4.56 -14.87
N MET A 165 -14.69 4.76 -16.15
CA MET A 165 -15.76 4.07 -16.86
C MET A 165 -15.29 2.85 -17.67
N GLU A 166 -14.00 2.49 -17.65
CA GLU A 166 -13.43 1.41 -18.48
C GLU A 166 -14.18 0.10 -18.30
N SER A 167 -14.42 -0.35 -17.06
CA SER A 167 -15.15 -1.60 -16.81
C SER A 167 -16.57 -1.59 -17.40
N SER A 168 -17.29 -0.46 -17.31
CA SER A 168 -18.62 -0.36 -17.90
C SER A 168 -18.58 -0.27 -19.43
N TRP A 169 -17.51 0.33 -19.98
CA TRP A 169 -17.24 0.38 -21.40
C TRP A 169 -16.92 -1.00 -21.98
N THR A 170 -15.99 -1.74 -21.37
CA THR A 170 -15.56 -3.07 -21.84
C THR A 170 -16.68 -4.11 -21.74
N CYS A 171 -17.56 -3.99 -20.75
CA CYS A 171 -18.75 -4.82 -20.61
C CYS A 171 -19.92 -4.40 -21.52
N GLY A 172 -19.79 -3.32 -22.30
CA GLY A 172 -20.83 -2.86 -23.23
C GLY A 172 -22.09 -2.33 -22.54
N TYR A 173 -21.96 -1.70 -21.37
CA TYR A 173 -23.09 -1.17 -20.59
C TYR A 173 -23.61 0.18 -21.09
N PHE A 174 -22.88 0.84 -21.97
CA PHE A 174 -23.30 2.10 -22.56
C PHE A 174 -23.88 1.89 -23.96
N ASP A 175 -25.10 2.38 -24.16
CA ASP A 175 -25.63 2.57 -25.50
C ASP A 175 -24.93 3.80 -26.10
N VAL A 176 -24.23 3.60 -27.22
CA VAL A 176 -23.44 4.65 -27.87
C VAL A 176 -23.73 4.73 -29.35
N GLU A 177 -23.65 5.94 -29.87
CA GLU A 177 -23.76 6.21 -31.29
C GLU A 177 -22.37 6.14 -31.91
N PHE A 178 -22.29 5.47 -33.07
CA PHE A 178 -21.05 5.35 -33.81
C PHE A 178 -20.82 6.57 -34.70
N SER A 179 -19.58 7.06 -34.72
CA SER A 179 -19.07 7.99 -35.72
C SER A 179 -17.60 7.66 -35.97
N ALA A 180 -17.17 7.77 -37.24
CA ALA A 180 -15.77 7.59 -37.62
C ALA A 180 -14.88 8.76 -37.19
N LYS A 181 -15.46 9.84 -36.66
CA LYS A 181 -14.73 11.00 -36.15
C LYS A 181 -14.10 10.73 -34.78
N CYS A 182 -13.21 11.62 -34.38
CA CYS A 182 -12.66 11.69 -33.04
C CYS A 182 -13.00 13.04 -32.41
N VAL A 183 -12.76 13.16 -31.12
CA VAL A 183 -12.88 14.40 -30.37
C VAL A 183 -11.55 14.69 -29.70
N VAL A 184 -11.10 15.94 -29.74
CA VAL A 184 -9.89 16.36 -29.03
C VAL A 184 -10.13 16.34 -27.52
N MET A 185 -9.28 15.64 -26.79
CA MET A 185 -9.40 15.41 -25.34
C MET A 185 -8.34 16.15 -24.52
N SER A 186 -7.55 17.02 -25.14
CA SER A 186 -6.51 17.79 -24.46
C SER A 186 -6.27 19.15 -25.10
N GLY A 187 -5.91 20.13 -24.28
CA GLY A 187 -5.51 21.46 -24.72
C GLY A 187 -6.67 22.36 -25.16
N PRO A 188 -6.37 23.50 -25.81
CA PRO A 188 -7.35 24.55 -26.11
C PRO A 188 -8.51 24.13 -27.02
N GLN A 189 -8.32 23.04 -27.77
CA GLN A 189 -9.31 22.48 -28.69
C GLN A 189 -10.19 21.41 -28.04
N TYR A 190 -10.18 21.30 -26.70
CA TYR A 190 -10.95 20.30 -25.98
C TYR A 190 -12.44 20.30 -26.39
N GLY A 191 -12.91 19.16 -26.91
CA GLY A 191 -14.27 19.00 -27.43
C GLY A 191 -14.41 19.20 -28.94
N ASP A 192 -13.38 19.66 -29.66
CA ASP A 192 -13.42 19.81 -31.11
C ASP A 192 -13.54 18.44 -31.79
N VAL A 193 -14.49 18.31 -32.72
CA VAL A 193 -14.65 17.12 -33.56
C VAL A 193 -13.64 17.17 -34.71
N VAL A 194 -12.83 16.13 -34.83
CA VAL A 194 -11.73 16.03 -35.80
C VAL A 194 -11.76 14.70 -36.55
N ASP A 195 -11.10 14.64 -37.70
CA ASP A 195 -10.85 13.37 -38.38
C ASP A 195 -9.90 12.48 -37.59
N TRP A 196 -10.10 11.16 -37.68
CA TRP A 196 -9.22 10.20 -37.04
C TRP A 196 -7.79 10.32 -37.58
N LYS A 197 -6.83 10.41 -36.67
CA LYS A 197 -5.39 10.38 -36.98
C LYS A 197 -4.71 9.42 -36.02
N ALA A 198 -4.10 8.37 -36.55
CA ALA A 198 -3.44 7.31 -35.77
C ALA A 198 -2.56 7.86 -34.63
N GLN A 199 -1.68 8.81 -34.96
CA GLN A 199 -0.76 9.38 -33.97
C GLN A 199 -1.48 10.10 -32.83
N GLN A 200 -2.54 10.86 -33.14
CA GLN A 200 -3.30 11.61 -32.13
C GLN A 200 -4.13 10.68 -31.23
N ALA A 201 -4.64 9.57 -31.80
CA ALA A 201 -5.33 8.54 -31.04
C ALA A 201 -4.37 7.80 -30.11
N HIS A 202 -3.19 7.38 -30.59
CA HIS A 202 -2.18 6.67 -29.79
C HIS A 202 -1.63 7.51 -28.64
N THR A 203 -1.46 8.83 -28.83
CA THR A 203 -1.01 9.72 -27.74
C THR A 203 -2.14 10.08 -26.77
N GLY A 204 -3.38 9.65 -27.04
CA GLY A 204 -4.56 10.07 -26.28
C GLY A 204 -4.91 11.55 -26.43
N TYR A 205 -4.42 12.22 -27.47
CA TYR A 205 -4.76 13.61 -27.79
C TYR A 205 -6.19 13.70 -28.32
N SER A 206 -6.57 12.75 -29.16
CA SER A 206 -7.93 12.58 -29.64
C SER A 206 -8.48 11.23 -29.22
N LEU A 207 -9.76 11.15 -28.90
CA LEU A 207 -10.44 9.90 -28.56
C LEU A 207 -11.55 9.63 -29.55
N GLY A 208 -11.79 8.35 -29.87
CA GLY A 208 -12.88 7.95 -30.76
C GLY A 208 -14.22 8.50 -30.27
N PHE A 209 -15.03 9.03 -31.18
CA PHE A 209 -16.23 9.79 -30.87
C PHE A 209 -17.16 9.14 -29.82
N PRO A 210 -17.51 7.84 -29.91
CA PRO A 210 -18.46 7.23 -28.97
C PRO A 210 -17.97 7.31 -27.53
N ARG A 211 -16.67 7.10 -27.32
CA ARG A 211 -16.06 7.10 -25.98
C ARG A 211 -15.79 8.51 -25.49
N ALA A 212 -15.36 9.42 -26.38
CA ALA A 212 -15.18 10.82 -26.03
C ALA A 212 -16.47 11.51 -25.57
N ARG A 213 -17.59 11.20 -26.24
CA ARG A 213 -18.91 11.71 -25.84
C ARG A 213 -19.27 11.31 -24.42
N LEU A 214 -19.00 10.06 -24.01
CA LEU A 214 -19.24 9.59 -22.64
C LEU A 214 -18.43 10.40 -21.61
N VAL A 215 -17.17 10.72 -21.91
CA VAL A 215 -16.33 11.55 -21.03
C VAL A 215 -16.93 12.95 -20.86
N LEU A 216 -17.31 13.60 -21.97
CA LEU A 216 -17.92 14.93 -21.93
C LEU A 216 -19.29 14.92 -21.23
N GLU A 217 -20.10 13.89 -21.45
CA GLU A 217 -21.37 13.67 -20.77
C GLU A 217 -21.18 13.50 -19.26
N ALA A 218 -20.23 12.66 -18.84
CA ALA A 218 -19.88 12.43 -17.44
C ALA A 218 -19.44 13.72 -16.74
N GLN A 219 -18.51 14.47 -17.35
CA GLN A 219 -18.02 15.74 -16.81
C GLN A 219 -19.12 16.79 -16.70
N THR A 220 -19.95 16.91 -17.74
CA THR A 220 -21.09 17.85 -17.76
C THR A 220 -22.08 17.50 -16.65
N PHE A 221 -22.45 16.22 -16.55
CA PHE A 221 -23.37 15.74 -15.52
C PHE A 221 -22.82 16.02 -14.11
N LEU A 222 -21.54 15.69 -13.87
CA LEU A 222 -20.87 15.96 -12.60
C LEU A 222 -20.96 17.44 -12.22
N MET A 223 -20.60 18.34 -13.14
CA MET A 223 -20.60 19.77 -12.83
C MET A 223 -22.00 20.34 -12.62
N GLN A 224 -23.01 19.85 -13.35
CA GLN A 224 -24.40 20.22 -13.11
C GLN A 224 -24.91 19.71 -11.75
N VAL A 225 -24.54 18.50 -11.34
CA VAL A 225 -24.85 17.95 -10.02
C VAL A 225 -24.21 18.80 -8.92
N LEU A 226 -22.91 19.08 -9.02
CA LEU A 226 -22.19 19.90 -8.05
C LEU A 226 -22.76 21.33 -7.97
N SER A 227 -23.19 21.89 -9.09
CA SER A 227 -23.86 23.20 -9.15
C SER A 227 -25.17 23.19 -8.37
N ARG A 228 -26.06 22.20 -8.63
CA ARG A 228 -27.35 22.07 -7.94
C ARG A 228 -27.17 21.87 -6.43
N ILE A 229 -26.23 21.02 -6.02
CA ILE A 229 -25.90 20.78 -4.60
C ILE A 229 -25.40 22.09 -3.94
N THR A 230 -24.49 22.80 -4.60
CA THR A 230 -23.96 24.09 -4.12
C THR A 230 -25.07 25.10 -3.90
N ASP A 231 -25.97 25.24 -4.88
CA ASP A 231 -27.09 26.19 -4.81
C ASP A 231 -28.08 25.82 -3.70
N ASN A 232 -28.41 24.53 -3.53
CA ASN A 232 -29.34 24.11 -2.48
C ASN A 232 -28.74 24.27 -1.06
N ILE A 233 -27.44 23.99 -0.87
CA ILE A 233 -26.77 24.25 0.42
C ILE A 233 -26.79 25.75 0.76
N LEU A 234 -26.64 26.60 -0.25
CA LEU A 234 -26.61 28.06 -0.12
C LEU A 234 -28.00 28.72 -0.25
N GLU A 235 -29.08 27.94 -0.28
CA GLU A 235 -30.45 28.47 -0.36
C GLU A 235 -30.73 29.44 0.80
N GLY A 236 -31.26 30.63 0.51
CA GLY A 236 -31.50 31.67 1.52
C GLY A 236 -30.24 32.36 2.08
N ALA A 237 -29.07 32.22 1.44
CA ALA A 237 -27.91 33.05 1.76
C ALA A 237 -28.12 34.49 1.25
N ASN A 238 -28.15 35.48 2.15
CA ASN A 238 -28.21 36.89 1.77
C ASN A 238 -26.87 37.34 1.18
N THR A 239 -26.89 37.86 -0.05
CA THR A 239 -25.71 38.43 -0.74
C THR A 239 -25.09 39.63 0.01
N ALA A 240 -25.87 40.30 0.87
CA ALA A 240 -25.45 41.50 1.61
C ALA A 240 -24.71 41.21 2.94
N SER A 241 -24.79 39.99 3.49
CA SER A 241 -24.13 39.59 4.75
C SER A 241 -22.94 38.65 4.55
N ALA A 242 -22.48 38.50 3.31
CA ALA A 242 -21.36 37.65 2.96
C ALA A 242 -20.06 38.26 3.54
N SER A 243 -19.62 37.77 4.71
CA SER A 243 -18.19 37.85 5.00
C SER A 243 -17.51 36.99 3.93
N ALA A 244 -16.65 37.60 3.12
CA ALA A 244 -15.81 36.92 2.13
C ALA A 244 -14.73 36.03 2.80
N GLY A 245 -15.08 35.42 3.94
CA GLY A 245 -14.25 34.43 4.62
C GLY A 245 -14.02 33.29 3.65
N THR A 246 -12.78 33.22 3.17
CA THR A 246 -12.24 32.08 2.43
C THR A 246 -11.09 31.46 3.21
N ASP A 247 -10.88 31.89 4.46
CA ASP A 247 -9.74 31.49 5.27
C ASP A 247 -9.89 30.04 5.68
N LYS A 248 -11.08 29.61 6.12
CA LYS A 248 -11.30 28.19 6.47
C LYS A 248 -11.20 27.28 5.26
N TRP A 249 -11.71 27.74 4.11
CA TRP A 249 -11.55 27.04 2.84
C TRP A 249 -10.08 26.93 2.44
N ARG A 250 -9.33 28.03 2.54
CA ARG A 250 -7.88 28.08 2.23
C ARG A 250 -7.09 27.15 3.15
N ASP A 251 -7.34 27.20 4.45
CA ASP A 251 -6.71 26.33 5.43
C ASP A 251 -6.96 24.86 5.09
N LEU A 252 -8.21 24.48 4.79
CA LEU A 252 -8.56 23.11 4.43
C LEU A 252 -7.91 22.66 3.11
N THR A 253 -7.85 23.55 2.11
CA THR A 253 -7.18 23.24 0.82
C THR A 253 -5.68 23.11 0.98
N SER A 254 -5.05 23.86 1.91
CA SER A 254 -3.61 23.82 2.15
C SER A 254 -3.14 22.48 2.72
N ILE A 255 -4.00 21.83 3.52
CA ILE A 255 -3.78 20.47 4.05
C ILE A 255 -4.37 19.37 3.15
N GLY A 256 -4.83 19.71 1.94
CA GLY A 256 -5.33 18.74 0.97
C GLY A 256 -6.61 18.00 1.40
N PHE A 257 -7.48 18.64 2.18
CA PHE A 257 -8.71 18.05 2.74
C PHE A 257 -8.50 16.88 3.71
N GLN A 258 -7.31 16.75 4.30
CA GLN A 258 -7.04 15.77 5.36
C GLN A 258 -7.71 16.18 6.69
N HIS A 259 -8.26 15.21 7.42
CA HIS A 259 -8.87 15.42 8.73
C HIS A 259 -8.08 14.73 9.86
N PRO A 260 -7.76 15.42 10.97
CA PRO A 260 -7.20 14.79 12.16
C PRO A 260 -8.21 13.81 12.78
N GLY A 261 -7.85 12.53 12.91
CA GLY A 261 -8.65 11.51 13.60
C GLY A 261 -9.66 10.75 12.75
N GLU A 262 -9.79 11.04 11.45
CA GLU A 262 -10.47 10.13 10.52
C GLU A 262 -9.55 8.96 10.17
N LYS A 263 -10.08 7.73 10.18
CA LYS A 263 -9.31 6.48 9.94
C LYS A 263 -8.67 6.42 8.55
N GLU A 264 -9.17 7.23 7.62
CA GLU A 264 -8.79 7.21 6.21
C GLU A 264 -7.92 8.41 5.90
N LEU A 265 -6.60 8.19 5.88
CA LEU A 265 -5.71 8.97 5.03
C LEU A 265 -6.20 8.77 3.59
N TRP A 266 -6.86 9.78 3.01
CA TRP A 266 -7.27 9.74 1.61
C TRP A 266 -6.05 9.43 0.74
N SER A 267 -6.01 8.23 0.17
CA SER A 267 -5.04 7.91 -0.86
C SER A 267 -5.58 8.39 -2.20
N PRO A 268 -4.86 9.28 -2.91
CA PRO A 268 -5.24 9.67 -4.27
C PRO A 268 -5.36 8.49 -5.23
N TYR A 269 -4.69 7.37 -4.93
CA TYR A 269 -4.74 6.16 -5.72
C TYR A 269 -6.10 5.43 -5.63
N THR A 270 -6.64 5.22 -4.43
CA THR A 270 -7.96 4.57 -4.25
C THR A 270 -9.13 5.54 -4.40
N ASN A 271 -8.86 6.85 -4.31
CA ASN A 271 -9.85 7.92 -4.38
C ASN A 271 -9.50 9.01 -5.41
N PRO A 272 -9.20 8.65 -6.67
CA PRO A 272 -8.68 9.61 -7.65
C PRO A 272 -9.72 10.66 -8.06
N ALA A 273 -11.02 10.34 -7.98
CA ALA A 273 -12.11 11.28 -8.26
C ALA A 273 -12.14 12.49 -7.33
N PHE A 274 -11.65 12.33 -6.10
CA PHE A 274 -11.67 13.33 -5.03
C PHE A 274 -10.31 14.02 -4.88
N SER A 275 -9.43 13.86 -5.86
CA SER A 275 -8.04 14.32 -5.83
C SER A 275 -7.74 15.28 -6.99
N ARG A 276 -6.53 15.84 -6.99
CA ARG A 276 -6.00 16.60 -8.15
C ARG A 276 -5.95 15.70 -9.39
N PRO A 277 -6.01 16.26 -10.61
CA PRO A 277 -5.81 15.49 -11.83
C PRO A 277 -4.51 14.68 -11.76
N PRO A 278 -4.51 13.40 -12.19
CA PRO A 278 -3.32 12.58 -12.21
C PRO A 278 -2.23 13.23 -13.05
N LYS A 279 -1.02 13.31 -12.50
CA LYS A 279 0.18 13.74 -13.23
C LYS A 279 1.25 12.70 -13.03
N LEU A 280 1.94 12.35 -14.11
CA LEU A 280 3.07 11.45 -14.04
C LEU A 280 4.20 12.15 -13.28
N ASP A 281 4.52 11.61 -12.11
CA ASP A 281 5.65 12.02 -11.29
C ASP A 281 6.65 10.86 -11.26
N MET A 282 7.68 10.95 -12.10
CA MET A 282 8.72 9.93 -12.18
C MET A 282 9.55 9.86 -10.90
N ASP A 283 9.73 10.98 -10.19
CA ASP A 283 10.46 11.00 -8.92
C ASP A 283 9.66 10.25 -7.85
N TYR A 284 8.33 10.42 -7.83
CA TYR A 284 7.44 9.67 -6.96
C TYR A 284 7.49 8.17 -7.26
N ILE A 285 7.36 7.76 -8.53
CA ILE A 285 7.43 6.34 -8.94
C ILE A 285 8.78 5.75 -8.59
N LEU A 286 9.88 6.44 -8.90
CA LEU A 286 11.24 6.00 -8.56
C LEU A 286 11.41 5.86 -7.05
N SER A 287 10.94 6.85 -6.29
CA SER A 287 11.02 6.83 -4.84
C SER A 287 10.17 5.69 -4.25
N MET A 288 8.99 5.42 -4.80
CA MET A 288 8.16 4.28 -4.41
C MET A 288 8.86 2.95 -4.69
N ALA A 289 9.40 2.76 -5.90
CA ALA A 289 10.17 1.56 -6.25
C ALA A 289 11.41 1.39 -5.36
N GLN A 290 12.14 2.47 -5.10
CA GLN A 290 13.33 2.47 -4.25
C GLN A 290 12.98 2.10 -2.81
N THR A 291 11.95 2.72 -2.23
CA THR A 291 11.56 2.41 -0.84
C THR A 291 11.06 0.96 -0.70
N ARG A 292 10.44 0.40 -1.74
CA ARG A 292 10.04 -1.02 -1.79
C ARG A 292 11.24 -1.95 -1.91
N LYS A 293 12.23 -1.60 -2.74
CA LYS A 293 13.50 -2.33 -2.84
C LYS A 293 14.21 -2.35 -1.48
N GLU A 294 14.30 -1.20 -0.82
CA GLU A 294 14.92 -1.05 0.50
C GLU A 294 14.17 -1.84 1.59
N GLU A 295 12.83 -1.83 1.57
CA GLU A 295 12.01 -2.68 2.45
C GLU A 295 12.30 -4.17 2.25
N ALA A 296 12.34 -4.64 0.99
CA ALA A 296 12.63 -6.04 0.68
C ALA A 296 14.06 -6.43 1.10
N ILE A 297 15.04 -5.55 0.90
CA ILE A 297 16.42 -5.73 1.38
C ILE A 297 16.42 -5.85 2.90
N ASP A 298 15.83 -4.90 3.62
CA ASP A 298 15.81 -4.90 5.08
C ASP A 298 15.08 -6.12 5.65
N TYR A 299 14.03 -6.59 4.98
CA TYR A 299 13.34 -7.82 5.34
C TYR A 299 14.27 -9.04 5.23
N LEU A 300 14.98 -9.20 4.10
CA LEU A 300 15.95 -10.29 3.92
C LEU A 300 17.11 -10.20 4.91
N ILE A 301 17.59 -9.00 5.22
CA ILE A 301 18.63 -8.79 6.23
C ILE A 301 18.13 -9.22 7.60
N ASN A 302 16.91 -8.84 8.01
CA ASN A 302 16.36 -9.24 9.30
C ASN A 302 16.15 -10.77 9.39
N LEU A 303 15.74 -11.43 8.30
CA LEU A 303 15.65 -12.89 8.27
C LEU A 303 17.01 -13.57 8.50
N GLN A 304 18.10 -12.98 8.04
CA GLN A 304 19.46 -13.51 8.22
C GLN A 304 20.03 -13.14 9.60
N CYS A 305 19.93 -11.88 10.00
CA CYS A 305 20.70 -11.34 11.10
C CYS A 305 19.98 -11.40 12.46
N ASP A 306 18.66 -11.58 12.49
CA ASP A 306 17.86 -11.64 13.73
C ASP A 306 17.12 -12.99 13.86
N PRO A 307 17.71 -13.94 14.62
CA PRO A 307 17.07 -15.23 14.94
C PRO A 307 15.67 -15.12 15.54
N GLY A 308 15.39 -14.08 16.34
CA GLY A 308 14.07 -13.85 16.93
C GLY A 308 13.05 -13.46 15.88
N TYR A 309 13.43 -12.55 14.98
CA TYR A 309 12.62 -12.12 13.84
C TYR A 309 12.31 -13.29 12.90
N LEU A 310 13.32 -14.06 12.50
CA LEU A 310 13.16 -15.23 11.64
C LEU A 310 12.23 -16.27 12.28
N ARG A 311 12.39 -16.56 13.57
CA ARG A 311 11.52 -17.50 14.29
C ARG A 311 10.08 -17.00 14.35
N ARG A 312 9.84 -15.69 14.53
CA ARG A 312 8.50 -15.07 14.45
C ARG A 312 7.88 -15.29 13.08
N GLN A 313 8.62 -15.07 11.99
CA GLN A 313 8.13 -15.25 10.62
C GLN A 313 7.75 -16.71 10.35
N ILE A 314 8.62 -17.65 10.73
CA ILE A 314 8.33 -19.10 10.60
C ILE A 314 7.09 -19.47 11.43
N LYS A 315 6.95 -18.95 12.65
CA LYS A 315 5.74 -19.16 13.47
C LYS A 315 4.47 -18.66 12.76
N GLY A 316 4.56 -17.52 12.07
CA GLY A 316 3.49 -17.01 11.21
C GLY A 316 3.11 -18.01 10.12
N LEU A 317 4.07 -18.57 9.41
CA LEU A 317 3.83 -19.61 8.39
C LEU A 317 3.13 -20.83 8.99
N PHE A 318 3.63 -21.35 10.12
CA PHE A 318 3.02 -22.50 10.82
C PHE A 318 1.60 -22.24 11.35
N SER A 319 1.18 -20.97 11.48
CA SER A 319 -0.19 -20.63 11.87
C SER A 319 -1.19 -20.76 10.71
N THR A 320 -0.72 -20.75 9.46
CA THR A 320 -1.56 -20.90 8.28
C THR A 320 -2.07 -22.33 8.14
N THR A 321 -3.22 -22.52 7.50
CA THR A 321 -3.85 -23.84 7.45
C THR A 321 -3.09 -24.84 6.60
N LEU A 322 -2.35 -24.38 5.57
CA LEU A 322 -1.43 -25.22 4.80
C LEU A 322 -0.43 -25.94 5.71
N TYR A 323 0.29 -25.16 6.51
CA TYR A 323 1.39 -25.69 7.32
C TYR A 323 0.89 -26.52 8.49
N ARG A 324 -0.35 -26.27 8.98
CA ARG A 324 -1.02 -27.12 9.96
C ARG A 324 -1.46 -28.46 9.38
N ALA A 325 -1.91 -28.48 8.12
CA ALA A 325 -2.33 -29.70 7.43
C ALA A 325 -1.15 -30.51 6.87
N ALA A 326 -0.04 -29.84 6.56
CA ALA A 326 1.17 -30.47 6.05
C ALA A 326 1.87 -31.33 7.11
N GLY A 327 2.37 -32.50 6.72
CA GLY A 327 3.29 -33.28 7.55
C GLY A 327 4.57 -32.51 7.85
N THR A 328 5.29 -32.86 8.92
CA THR A 328 6.47 -32.13 9.41
C THR A 328 7.57 -31.91 8.37
N GLU A 329 7.83 -32.90 7.52
CA GLU A 329 8.84 -32.79 6.45
C GLU A 329 8.39 -31.84 5.33
N TYR A 330 7.09 -31.82 5.08
CA TYR A 330 6.49 -31.03 4.02
C TYR A 330 6.38 -29.56 4.42
N ALA A 331 5.98 -29.31 5.67
CA ALA A 331 6.02 -27.97 6.26
C ALA A 331 7.44 -27.39 6.23
N ALA A 332 8.47 -28.22 6.43
CA ALA A 332 9.85 -27.78 6.33
C ALA A 332 10.29 -27.42 4.90
N ALA A 333 9.86 -28.19 3.90
CA ALA A 333 10.08 -27.84 2.49
C ALA A 333 9.39 -26.52 2.11
N LEU A 334 8.17 -26.29 2.61
CA LEU A 334 7.42 -25.05 2.40
C LEU A 334 8.10 -23.83 3.04
N VAL A 335 8.70 -23.97 4.23
CA VAL A 335 9.49 -22.89 4.84
C VAL A 335 10.69 -22.53 3.95
N ALA A 336 11.39 -23.53 3.43
CA ALA A 336 12.52 -23.31 2.53
C ALA A 336 12.08 -22.60 1.25
N ASP A 337 10.98 -23.05 0.64
CA ASP A 337 10.40 -22.46 -0.56
C ASP A 337 9.98 -21.01 -0.33
N HIS A 338 9.29 -20.72 0.78
CA HIS A 338 8.86 -19.37 1.13
C HIS A 338 10.05 -18.41 1.28
N ILE A 339 11.09 -18.81 2.05
CA ILE A 339 12.28 -17.96 2.23
C ILE A 339 13.01 -17.79 0.88
N TYR A 340 13.04 -18.82 0.04
CA TYR A 340 13.60 -18.73 -1.30
C TYR A 340 12.83 -17.77 -2.21
N MET A 341 11.50 -17.74 -2.14
CA MET A 341 10.66 -16.79 -2.86
C MET A 341 10.91 -15.34 -2.46
N GLU A 342 11.38 -15.07 -1.23
CA GLU A 342 11.75 -13.72 -0.81
C GLU A 342 13.04 -13.22 -1.49
N TYR A 343 13.95 -14.13 -1.84
CA TYR A 343 15.09 -13.78 -2.70
C TYR A 343 14.67 -13.39 -4.10
N GLN A 344 13.72 -14.14 -4.67
CA GLN A 344 13.15 -13.77 -5.96
C GLN A 344 12.43 -12.42 -5.89
N ARG A 345 11.69 -12.15 -4.80
CA ARG A 345 11.04 -10.84 -4.57
C ARG A 345 12.06 -9.70 -4.66
N TYR A 346 13.19 -9.81 -3.96
CA TYR A 346 14.29 -8.84 -4.03
C TYR A 346 14.87 -8.73 -5.44
N PHE A 347 15.20 -9.85 -6.08
CA PHE A 347 15.76 -9.90 -7.43
C PHE A 347 14.96 -9.04 -8.42
N TRP A 348 13.64 -9.21 -8.44
CA TRP A 348 12.75 -8.45 -9.32
C TRP A 348 12.61 -6.97 -8.95
N CYS A 349 12.96 -6.57 -7.72
CA CYS A 349 12.98 -5.18 -7.26
C CYS A 349 14.33 -4.47 -7.51
N THR A 350 15.37 -5.13 -8.04
CA THR A 350 16.75 -4.58 -8.02
C THR A 350 17.11 -3.56 -9.10
N HIS A 351 16.27 -3.32 -10.11
CA HIS A 351 16.60 -2.46 -11.25
C HIS A 351 15.90 -1.08 -11.37
N PRO A 352 15.55 -0.34 -10.30
CA PRO A 352 15.17 1.07 -10.42
C PRO A 352 16.42 1.97 -10.54
N GLY A 353 16.41 2.91 -11.49
CA GLY A 353 17.31 4.09 -11.41
C GLY A 353 18.30 4.34 -12.56
N GLN A 354 18.12 3.81 -13.77
CA GLN A 354 18.91 4.32 -14.90
C GLN A 354 18.30 5.62 -15.47
N SER A 355 19.14 6.65 -15.62
CA SER A 355 18.77 8.00 -16.11
C SER A 355 18.14 8.01 -17.51
N ILE A 356 17.22 8.94 -17.77
CA ILE A 356 16.45 9.03 -19.04
C ILE A 356 16.71 10.38 -19.75
N PRO A 357 17.41 10.38 -20.91
CA PRO A 357 16.96 10.99 -22.19
C PRO A 357 17.48 10.26 -23.48
N PRO A 358 17.06 10.52 -24.76
CA PRO A 358 15.96 11.31 -25.38
C PRO A 358 14.90 10.44 -26.14
N LYS A 359 14.84 9.12 -25.94
CA LYS A 359 13.84 8.17 -26.51
C LYS A 359 12.67 7.87 -25.56
N TYR A 360 12.07 8.90 -24.97
CA TYR A 360 11.11 8.81 -23.85
C TYR A 360 9.96 7.83 -24.08
N ASP A 361 9.36 7.81 -25.28
CA ASP A 361 8.27 6.90 -25.63
C ASP A 361 8.68 5.42 -25.49
N LEU A 362 9.85 5.06 -26.01
CA LEU A 362 10.38 3.69 -25.93
C LEU A 362 10.68 3.24 -24.51
N ALA A 363 11.10 4.18 -23.65
CA ALA A 363 11.41 3.91 -22.25
C ALA A 363 10.15 3.75 -21.41
N LEU A 364 9.15 4.62 -21.60
CA LEU A 364 7.86 4.53 -20.93
C LEU A 364 7.10 3.26 -21.35
N GLY A 365 7.10 2.92 -22.63
CA GLY A 365 6.49 1.67 -23.10
C GLY A 365 7.20 0.40 -22.62
N ALA A 366 8.52 0.45 -22.40
CA ALA A 366 9.22 -0.65 -21.74
C ALA A 366 8.84 -0.73 -20.25
N LEU A 367 8.81 0.41 -19.55
CA LEU A 367 8.41 0.46 -18.15
C LEU A 367 6.97 -0.04 -17.93
N GLU A 368 6.03 0.35 -18.80
CA GLU A 368 4.66 -0.16 -18.78
C GLU A 368 4.62 -1.68 -18.89
N LEU A 369 5.33 -2.26 -19.87
CA LEU A 369 5.40 -3.71 -20.05
C LEU A 369 6.00 -4.42 -18.83
N LEU A 370 7.06 -3.86 -18.24
CA LEU A 370 7.68 -4.40 -17.03
C LEU A 370 6.74 -4.37 -15.83
N LEU A 371 6.05 -3.25 -15.61
CA LEU A 371 5.10 -3.11 -14.49
C LEU A 371 3.94 -4.09 -14.63
N ASN A 372 3.45 -4.29 -15.85
CA ASN A 372 2.40 -5.27 -16.11
C ASN A 372 2.87 -6.72 -15.88
N ASP A 373 4.07 -7.07 -16.35
CA ASP A 373 4.68 -8.39 -16.09
C ASP A 373 4.87 -8.63 -14.59
N GLN A 374 5.45 -7.65 -13.88
CA GLN A 374 5.65 -7.72 -12.44
C GLN A 374 4.31 -7.81 -11.69
N GLY A 375 3.30 -7.07 -12.14
CA GLY A 375 1.94 -7.19 -11.62
C GLY A 375 1.41 -8.61 -11.75
N THR A 376 1.57 -9.22 -12.93
CA THR A 376 1.16 -10.61 -13.20
C THR A 376 1.90 -11.61 -12.31
N GLN A 377 3.21 -11.44 -12.12
CA GLN A 377 4.01 -12.28 -11.23
C GLN A 377 3.59 -12.14 -9.75
N ARG A 378 3.30 -10.92 -9.27
CA ARG A 378 2.81 -10.70 -7.90
C ARG A 378 1.40 -11.24 -7.71
N THR A 379 0.52 -11.12 -8.70
CA THR A 379 -0.80 -11.74 -8.68
C THR A 379 -0.72 -13.27 -8.62
N ALA A 380 0.24 -13.90 -9.33
CA ALA A 380 0.47 -15.34 -9.23
C ALA A 380 0.93 -15.77 -7.83
N ARG A 381 1.81 -14.99 -7.17
CA ARG A 381 2.21 -15.21 -5.76
C ARG A 381 1.04 -15.00 -4.81
N PHE A 382 0.23 -13.96 -5.02
CA PHE A 382 -0.96 -13.71 -4.24
C PHE A 382 -1.96 -14.88 -4.33
N LYS A 383 -2.20 -15.40 -5.54
CA LYS A 383 -2.99 -16.62 -5.77
C LYS A 383 -2.44 -17.81 -4.99
N TYR A 384 -1.12 -17.97 -4.94
CA TYR A 384 -0.47 -19.04 -4.18
C TYR A 384 -0.76 -18.93 -2.69
N PHE A 385 -0.80 -17.73 -2.09
CA PHE A 385 -1.03 -17.55 -0.64
C PHE A 385 -2.50 -17.57 -0.21
N MET A 386 -3.43 -17.25 -1.12
CA MET A 386 -4.83 -17.05 -0.80
C MET A 386 -5.51 -18.29 -0.15
N PRO A 387 -5.38 -19.53 -0.67
CA PRO A 387 -6.01 -20.71 -0.06
C PRO A 387 -5.57 -21.01 1.38
N TRP A 388 -4.46 -20.42 1.79
CA TRP A 388 -3.81 -20.68 3.08
C TRP A 388 -4.09 -19.60 4.11
N SER A 389 -4.78 -18.54 3.70
CA SER A 389 -5.16 -17.47 4.59
C SER A 389 -6.32 -17.91 5.50
N PRO A 390 -6.36 -17.48 6.76
CA PRO A 390 -7.41 -17.90 7.68
C PRO A 390 -8.82 -17.65 7.11
N GLY A 391 -9.74 -18.61 7.24
CA GLY A 391 -11.12 -18.47 6.78
C GLY A 391 -11.33 -18.60 5.27
N GLN A 392 -10.25 -18.66 4.48
CA GLN A 392 -10.32 -18.94 3.04
C GLN A 392 -10.51 -20.43 2.75
N GLU A 393 -10.18 -21.30 3.69
CA GLU A 393 -10.10 -22.74 3.46
C GLU A 393 -11.45 -23.38 3.12
N LYS A 394 -12.55 -22.73 3.50
CA LYS A 394 -13.92 -23.15 3.14
C LYS A 394 -14.19 -23.14 1.63
N TYR A 395 -13.39 -22.42 0.85
CA TYR A 395 -13.54 -22.30 -0.60
C TYR A 395 -12.65 -23.26 -1.40
N TYR A 396 -11.76 -23.99 -0.73
CA TYR A 396 -10.72 -24.77 -1.40
C TYR A 396 -10.74 -26.24 -0.99
N LYS A 397 -10.67 -27.14 -1.98
CA LYS A 397 -10.42 -28.56 -1.76
C LYS A 397 -8.93 -28.86 -1.76
N LEU A 398 -8.45 -29.44 -0.67
CA LEU A 398 -7.08 -29.93 -0.58
C LEU A 398 -6.96 -31.34 -1.17
N PRO A 399 -6.04 -31.56 -2.12
CA PRO A 399 -5.73 -32.91 -2.58
C PRO A 399 -5.02 -33.68 -1.45
N LYS A 400 -5.78 -34.51 -0.71
CA LYS A 400 -5.22 -35.41 0.31
C LYS A 400 -4.56 -36.62 -0.38
N ARG A 401 -3.28 -36.53 -0.78
CA ARG A 401 -2.52 -37.70 -1.24
C ARG A 401 -1.06 -37.66 -0.75
N SER A 402 -0.61 -38.77 -0.17
CA SER A 402 0.79 -39.03 0.15
C SER A 402 1.62 -39.21 -1.14
N GLY A 403 2.81 -38.61 -1.20
CA GLY A 403 3.75 -38.77 -2.32
C GLY A 403 3.55 -37.85 -3.53
N VAL A 404 2.71 -36.82 -3.42
CA VAL A 404 2.48 -35.82 -4.47
C VAL A 404 3.47 -34.64 -4.32
N SER A 405 3.95 -34.07 -5.44
CA SER A 405 4.92 -32.97 -5.43
C SER A 405 4.35 -31.68 -4.82
N LEU A 406 5.24 -30.76 -4.39
CA LEU A 406 4.88 -29.42 -3.90
C LEU A 406 3.92 -28.71 -4.83
N GLU A 407 4.33 -28.68 -6.09
CA GLU A 407 3.60 -28.10 -7.20
C GLU A 407 2.23 -28.79 -7.39
N THR A 408 2.13 -30.12 -7.39
CA THR A 408 0.84 -30.78 -7.63
C THR A 408 -0.15 -30.63 -6.45
N MET A 409 0.32 -30.48 -5.21
CA MET A 409 -0.59 -30.13 -4.11
C MET A 409 -1.04 -28.67 -4.13
N VAL A 410 -0.14 -27.75 -4.48
CA VAL A 410 -0.42 -26.32 -4.59
C VAL A 410 -1.28 -26.00 -5.82
N CYS A 411 -0.94 -26.56 -6.98
CA CYS A 411 -1.69 -26.43 -8.23
C CYS A 411 -2.95 -27.31 -8.27
N GLY A 412 -3.02 -28.34 -7.42
CA GLY A 412 -4.20 -29.20 -7.26
C GLY A 412 -5.25 -28.64 -6.31
N VAL A 413 -5.00 -27.49 -5.69
CA VAL A 413 -6.03 -26.74 -4.96
C VAL A 413 -7.05 -26.24 -5.96
N SER A 414 -8.23 -26.86 -5.94
CA SER A 414 -9.37 -26.44 -6.77
C SER A 414 -10.37 -25.70 -5.90
N GLN A 415 -10.92 -24.63 -6.46
CA GLN A 415 -11.99 -23.87 -5.83
C GLN A 415 -13.30 -24.65 -5.93
N ASP A 416 -14.06 -24.68 -4.84
CA ASP A 416 -15.31 -25.42 -4.73
C ASP A 416 -16.54 -24.68 -5.26
N SER A 417 -16.45 -23.36 -5.32
CA SER A 417 -17.52 -22.46 -5.76
C SER A 417 -17.04 -21.51 -6.84
N ASN A 418 -17.96 -20.99 -7.64
CA ASN A 418 -17.66 -19.91 -8.58
C ASN A 418 -17.60 -18.58 -7.80
N PRO A 419 -16.46 -17.88 -7.71
CA PRO A 419 -16.37 -16.62 -6.98
C PRO A 419 -16.96 -15.44 -7.76
N PHE A 420 -17.36 -15.63 -9.01
CA PHE A 420 -17.81 -14.56 -9.91
C PHE A 420 -19.34 -14.48 -10.00
N THR A 421 -20.07 -14.70 -8.90
CA THR A 421 -21.54 -14.60 -8.87
C THR A 421 -22.04 -13.45 -8.00
N LYS A 422 -23.32 -13.10 -8.17
CA LYS A 422 -24.00 -12.12 -7.33
C LYS A 422 -24.01 -12.56 -5.88
N GLU A 423 -24.30 -13.83 -5.64
CA GLU A 423 -24.37 -14.44 -4.32
C GLU A 423 -23.00 -14.38 -3.63
N ALA A 424 -21.91 -14.65 -4.36
CA ALA A 424 -20.55 -14.52 -3.81
C ALA A 424 -20.24 -13.08 -3.36
N LEU A 425 -20.62 -12.07 -4.16
CA LEU A 425 -20.45 -10.66 -3.80
C LEU A 425 -21.29 -10.25 -2.58
N GLU A 426 -22.52 -10.77 -2.46
CA GLU A 426 -23.45 -10.41 -1.37
C GLU A 426 -23.16 -11.16 -0.06
N GLU A 427 -22.78 -12.43 -0.13
CA GLU A 427 -22.54 -13.29 1.04
C GLU A 427 -21.12 -13.11 1.63
N ASP A 428 -20.11 -12.93 0.78
CA ASP A 428 -18.71 -12.78 1.21
C ASP A 428 -17.95 -11.80 0.29
N PRO A 429 -18.24 -10.48 0.39
CA PRO A 429 -17.64 -9.46 -0.46
C PRO A 429 -16.11 -9.39 -0.34
N LEU A 430 -15.56 -9.76 0.82
CA LEU A 430 -14.11 -9.85 1.00
C LEU A 430 -13.53 -10.96 0.12
N ASP A 431 -14.09 -12.17 0.19
CA ASP A 431 -13.64 -13.27 -0.66
C ASP A 431 -13.77 -12.94 -2.15
N TRP A 432 -14.90 -12.35 -2.53
CA TRP A 432 -15.13 -11.89 -3.89
C TRP A 432 -14.04 -10.90 -4.33
N CYS A 433 -13.70 -9.89 -3.52
CA CYS A 433 -12.64 -8.94 -3.85
C CYS A 433 -11.28 -9.61 -4.02
N LEU A 434 -10.91 -10.54 -3.13
CA LEU A 434 -9.63 -11.26 -3.21
C LEU A 434 -9.54 -12.09 -4.51
N HIS A 435 -10.65 -12.68 -4.97
CA HIS A 435 -10.69 -13.40 -6.24
C HIS A 435 -10.63 -12.48 -7.45
N GLN A 436 -11.31 -11.32 -7.41
CA GLN A 436 -11.21 -10.32 -8.47
C GLN A 436 -9.80 -9.75 -8.63
N MET A 437 -9.03 -9.65 -7.52
CA MET A 437 -7.63 -9.22 -7.56
C MET A 437 -6.72 -10.17 -8.35
N LEU A 438 -7.15 -11.42 -8.59
CA LEU A 438 -6.43 -12.39 -9.42
C LEU A 438 -6.44 -12.05 -10.91
N GLY A 439 -7.26 -11.05 -11.30
CA GLY A 439 -7.29 -10.53 -12.64
C GLY A 439 -5.93 -10.00 -13.09
N GLU A 440 -5.50 -10.39 -14.29
CA GLU A 440 -4.35 -9.76 -14.95
C GLU A 440 -4.70 -8.32 -15.35
N PRO A 441 -3.82 -7.33 -15.11
CA PRO A 441 -4.10 -5.92 -15.41
C PRO A 441 -4.47 -5.62 -16.88
N ASP A 442 -4.00 -6.45 -17.81
CA ASP A 442 -4.26 -6.30 -19.25
C ASP A 442 -5.43 -7.13 -19.78
N LYS A 443 -5.94 -8.09 -18.99
CA LYS A 443 -7.11 -8.89 -19.38
C LYS A 443 -8.39 -8.21 -18.89
N GLN A 444 -8.68 -7.04 -19.46
CA GLN A 444 -9.72 -6.11 -19.02
C GLN A 444 -11.17 -6.51 -19.33
N THR A 445 -11.41 -7.68 -19.94
CA THR A 445 -12.77 -8.03 -20.37
C THR A 445 -13.73 -8.27 -19.20
N HIS A 446 -13.24 -8.63 -18.00
CA HIS A 446 -14.11 -8.90 -16.83
C HIS A 446 -13.52 -8.53 -15.46
N ASN A 447 -12.33 -7.93 -15.39
CA ASN A 447 -11.68 -7.63 -14.11
C ASN A 447 -12.08 -6.24 -13.59
N ILE A 448 -12.43 -6.17 -12.31
CA ILE A 448 -12.60 -4.89 -11.62
C ILE A 448 -11.24 -4.25 -11.39
N ASP A 449 -11.16 -2.94 -11.58
CA ASP A 449 -9.95 -2.16 -11.33
C ASP A 449 -9.39 -2.39 -9.91
N HIS A 450 -8.09 -2.64 -9.79
CA HIS A 450 -7.48 -2.97 -8.49
C HIS A 450 -7.62 -1.83 -7.48
N ALA A 451 -7.64 -0.55 -7.89
CA ALA A 451 -7.83 0.55 -6.96
C ALA A 451 -9.23 0.54 -6.34
N ILE A 452 -10.26 0.14 -7.12
CA ILE A 452 -11.61 -0.08 -6.60
C ILE A 452 -11.64 -1.26 -5.63
N LEU A 453 -10.98 -2.38 -5.97
CA LEU A 453 -10.90 -3.55 -5.09
C LEU A 453 -10.21 -3.22 -3.76
N PHE A 454 -9.12 -2.45 -3.78
CA PHE A 454 -8.47 -1.97 -2.56
C PHE A 454 -9.41 -1.08 -1.73
N ALA A 455 -10.14 -0.17 -2.36
CA ALA A 455 -11.11 0.66 -1.67
C ALA A 455 -12.25 -0.16 -1.03
N MET A 456 -12.74 -1.20 -1.72
CA MET A 456 -13.75 -2.13 -1.18
C MET A 456 -13.20 -2.94 0.00
N ILE A 457 -11.97 -3.42 -0.08
CA ILE A 457 -11.33 -4.16 1.02
C ILE A 457 -11.13 -3.25 2.22
N ASP A 458 -10.64 -2.03 2.02
CA ASP A 458 -10.44 -1.05 3.10
C ASP A 458 -11.77 -0.70 3.79
N ASP A 459 -12.83 -0.45 3.03
CA ASP A 459 -14.19 -0.22 3.53
C ASP A 459 -14.73 -1.42 4.32
N HIS A 460 -14.56 -2.64 3.78
CA HIS A 460 -14.96 -3.88 4.46
C HIS A 460 -14.24 -4.05 5.79
N LEU A 461 -12.91 -3.88 5.81
CA LEU A 461 -12.10 -3.99 7.02
C LEU A 461 -12.42 -2.88 8.04
N ALA A 462 -12.83 -1.70 7.59
CA ALA A 462 -13.25 -0.61 8.48
C ALA A 462 -14.58 -0.89 9.19
N LYS A 463 -15.50 -1.60 8.52
CA LYS A 463 -16.85 -1.92 8.98
C LYS A 463 -16.96 -3.24 9.77
N ASN A 464 -15.99 -4.15 9.64
CA ASN A 464 -16.05 -5.49 10.23
C ASN A 464 -15.13 -5.70 11.45
N ASP A 465 -15.28 -6.86 12.11
CA ASP A 465 -14.55 -7.20 13.33
C ASP A 465 -13.13 -7.74 13.07
N ARG A 466 -12.42 -8.05 14.15
CA ARG A 466 -11.04 -8.55 14.08
C ARG A 466 -10.93 -9.96 13.48
N LYS A 467 -11.98 -10.79 13.57
CA LYS A 467 -11.97 -12.13 12.98
C LYS A 467 -12.03 -12.02 11.46
N GLU A 468 -12.83 -11.09 10.97
CA GLU A 468 -12.93 -10.79 9.56
C GLU A 468 -11.62 -10.22 9.01
N ALA A 469 -11.01 -9.26 9.73
CA ALA A 469 -9.67 -8.78 9.39
C ALA A 469 -8.64 -9.92 9.37
N ALA A 470 -8.70 -10.88 10.30
CA ALA A 470 -7.77 -12.01 10.34
C ALA A 470 -7.76 -12.90 9.09
N ARG A 471 -8.76 -12.77 8.20
CA ARG A 471 -8.80 -13.48 6.92
C ARG A 471 -7.75 -13.03 5.93
N ILE A 472 -7.22 -11.82 6.09
CA ILE A 472 -6.04 -11.35 5.36
C ILE A 472 -4.84 -11.47 6.30
N ASN A 473 -3.95 -12.43 6.11
CA ASN A 473 -2.77 -12.58 6.97
C ASN A 473 -1.63 -11.60 6.58
N GLU A 474 -0.57 -11.53 7.40
CA GLU A 474 0.60 -10.66 7.16
C GLU A 474 1.24 -10.88 5.78
N PHE A 475 1.27 -12.13 5.29
CA PHE A 475 1.86 -12.48 4.00
C PHE A 475 1.00 -12.01 2.82
N LEU A 476 -0.30 -12.29 2.86
CA LEU A 476 -1.25 -11.87 1.83
C LEU A 476 -1.29 -10.34 1.72
N LEU A 477 -1.32 -9.66 2.86
CA LEU A 477 -1.35 -8.19 2.91
C LEU A 477 -0.06 -7.54 2.39
N ARG A 478 1.09 -8.23 2.47
CA ARG A 478 2.35 -7.78 1.89
C ARG A 478 2.35 -7.89 0.37
N GLU A 479 1.85 -9.01 -0.19
CA GLU A 479 1.68 -9.14 -1.65
C GLU A 479 0.69 -8.10 -2.18
N MET A 480 -0.41 -7.84 -1.46
CA MET A 480 -1.36 -6.75 -1.78
C MET A 480 -0.67 -5.38 -1.84
N ALA A 481 0.25 -5.11 -0.92
CA ALA A 481 0.98 -3.85 -0.90
C ALA A 481 1.90 -3.71 -2.14
N ASP A 482 2.54 -4.80 -2.59
CA ASP A 482 3.35 -4.80 -3.83
C ASP A 482 2.46 -4.63 -5.07
N ILE A 483 1.32 -5.33 -5.15
CA ILE A 483 0.33 -5.19 -6.23
C ILE A 483 -0.17 -3.74 -6.30
N SER A 484 -0.48 -3.12 -5.16
CA SER A 484 -0.92 -1.73 -5.10
C SER A 484 0.13 -0.77 -5.66
N ALA A 485 1.40 -0.91 -5.28
CA ALA A 485 2.46 -0.03 -5.76
C ALA A 485 2.71 -0.19 -7.28
N LEU A 486 2.64 -1.42 -7.78
CA LEU A 486 2.77 -1.72 -9.21
C LEU A 486 1.59 -1.16 -10.00
N HIS A 487 0.36 -1.38 -9.53
CA HIS A 487 -0.84 -0.88 -10.18
C HIS A 487 -0.90 0.65 -10.13
N GLU A 488 -0.58 1.29 -9.01
CA GLU A 488 -0.49 2.76 -8.91
C GLU A 488 0.52 3.35 -9.90
N SER A 489 1.70 2.72 -10.05
CA SER A 489 2.71 3.12 -11.04
C SER A 489 2.19 2.96 -12.46
N LEU A 490 1.54 1.82 -12.74
CA LEU A 490 0.99 1.49 -14.05
C LEU A 490 -0.14 2.45 -14.45
N THR A 491 -1.08 2.70 -13.55
CA THR A 491 -2.16 3.66 -13.73
C THR A 491 -1.60 5.07 -13.94
N SER A 492 -0.60 5.48 -13.17
CA SER A 492 0.05 6.80 -13.34
C SER A 492 0.67 6.98 -14.73
N LEU A 493 1.29 5.94 -15.28
CA LEU A 493 1.82 5.95 -16.65
C LEU A 493 0.70 5.96 -17.70
N ARG A 494 -0.33 5.13 -17.53
CA ARG A 494 -1.45 5.02 -18.48
C ARG A 494 -2.31 6.27 -18.55
N LEU A 495 -2.39 7.03 -17.45
CA LEU A 495 -3.10 8.30 -17.38
C LEU A 495 -2.26 9.49 -17.89
N ASN A 496 -0.94 9.31 -18.08
CA ASN A 496 -0.07 10.35 -18.62
C ASN A 496 -0.47 10.74 -20.05
N ARG A 497 -0.35 12.04 -20.37
CA ARG A 497 -0.55 12.56 -21.73
C ARG A 497 0.64 13.44 -22.16
N PRO A 498 1.20 13.26 -23.37
CA PRO A 498 0.87 12.22 -24.34
C PRO A 498 1.15 10.81 -23.81
N GLN A 499 0.25 9.87 -24.12
CA GLN A 499 0.41 8.47 -23.75
C GLN A 499 1.55 7.84 -24.55
N ASN A 500 2.29 6.93 -23.92
CA ASN A 500 3.35 6.19 -24.59
C ASN A 500 2.77 5.11 -25.52
N THR A 501 3.52 4.75 -26.55
CA THR A 501 3.20 3.61 -27.41
C THR A 501 3.40 2.30 -26.63
N PRO A 502 2.39 1.40 -26.56
CA PRO A 502 2.57 0.07 -25.99
C PRO A 502 3.64 -0.71 -26.75
N ARG A 503 4.41 -1.55 -26.05
CA ARG A 503 5.54 -2.30 -26.64
C ARG A 503 5.42 -3.79 -26.39
N THR A 504 5.94 -4.58 -27.32
CA THR A 504 6.05 -6.03 -27.18
C THR A 504 7.36 -6.42 -26.51
N TYR A 505 7.42 -7.64 -25.96
CA TYR A 505 8.67 -8.20 -25.42
C TYR A 505 9.78 -8.22 -26.46
N GLU A 506 9.48 -8.61 -27.70
CA GLU A 506 10.46 -8.68 -28.78
C GLU A 506 11.08 -7.31 -29.07
N ASP A 507 10.23 -6.28 -29.16
CA ASP A 507 10.69 -4.90 -29.37
C ASP A 507 11.57 -4.41 -28.23
N VAL A 508 11.16 -4.66 -26.99
CA VAL A 508 11.92 -4.23 -25.82
C VAL A 508 13.27 -4.95 -25.78
N LEU A 509 13.31 -6.29 -25.89
CA LEU A 509 14.55 -7.09 -25.89
C LEU A 509 15.55 -6.66 -26.99
N ARG A 510 15.04 -6.16 -28.14
CA ARG A 510 15.87 -5.61 -29.21
C ARG A 510 16.48 -4.26 -28.81
N THR A 511 15.66 -3.33 -28.29
CA THR A 511 16.05 -1.93 -28.05
C THR A 511 16.61 -1.63 -26.66
N GLU A 512 16.40 -2.55 -25.72
CA GLU A 512 16.68 -2.39 -24.30
C GLU A 512 17.68 -3.46 -23.87
N LYS A 513 18.80 -3.01 -23.31
CA LYS A 513 19.93 -3.86 -22.92
C LYS A 513 20.21 -3.85 -21.42
N ARG A 514 19.43 -3.07 -20.66
CA ARG A 514 19.53 -2.98 -19.20
C ARG A 514 19.19 -4.32 -18.53
N GLY A 515 19.82 -4.57 -17.38
CA GLY A 515 19.87 -5.87 -16.70
C GLY A 515 18.55 -6.65 -16.62
N ILE A 516 17.46 -6.00 -16.18
CA ILE A 516 16.15 -6.66 -16.03
C ILE A 516 15.63 -7.32 -17.32
N TRP A 517 15.91 -6.72 -18.48
CA TRP A 517 15.45 -7.24 -19.78
C TRP A 517 16.35 -8.34 -20.30
N SER A 518 17.64 -8.31 -19.98
CA SER A 518 18.54 -9.44 -20.20
C SER A 518 18.08 -10.66 -19.40
N CYS A 519 17.53 -10.47 -18.19
CA CYS A 519 16.99 -11.56 -17.38
C CYS A 519 15.79 -12.27 -18.01
N LEU A 520 14.89 -11.48 -18.62
CA LEU A 520 13.68 -12.00 -19.27
C LEU A 520 13.99 -12.77 -20.57
N LYS A 521 15.20 -12.63 -21.12
CA LYS A 521 15.63 -13.25 -22.38
C LYS A 521 16.09 -14.71 -22.25
N ASN A 522 16.68 -15.09 -21.10
CA ASN A 522 17.65 -16.19 -21.03
C ASN A 522 17.28 -17.36 -20.10
N ASN A 523 15.99 -17.67 -19.93
CA ASN A 523 15.41 -18.71 -19.06
C ASN A 523 15.03 -18.22 -17.64
N LYS A 524 13.93 -18.79 -17.12
CA LYS A 524 13.39 -18.54 -15.78
C LYS A 524 14.27 -19.16 -14.67
N PRO A 525 14.15 -18.77 -13.39
CA PRO A 525 14.71 -19.48 -12.23
C PRO A 525 14.50 -21.01 -12.28
N LYS A 526 15.39 -21.81 -11.68
CA LYS A 526 15.32 -23.27 -11.74
C LYS A 526 14.24 -23.65 -10.76
N GLU A 527 13.25 -24.37 -11.25
CA GLU A 527 12.24 -24.94 -10.37
C GLU A 527 12.91 -25.97 -9.46
N ARG A 528 12.81 -25.74 -8.15
CA ARG A 528 13.43 -26.59 -7.14
C ARG A 528 12.51 -27.75 -6.83
N SER A 529 13.03 -28.96 -6.92
CA SER A 529 12.27 -30.16 -6.59
C SER A 529 11.92 -30.20 -5.10
N TRP A 530 10.84 -30.92 -4.76
CA TRP A 530 10.45 -31.14 -3.37
C TRP A 530 11.58 -31.75 -2.52
N GLN A 531 12.42 -32.62 -3.11
CA GLN A 531 13.55 -33.24 -2.41
C GLN A 531 14.66 -32.23 -2.09
N GLU A 532 14.97 -31.32 -3.02
CA GLU A 532 15.94 -30.23 -2.79
C GLU A 532 15.44 -29.32 -1.65
N LEU A 533 14.17 -28.90 -1.70
CA LEU A 533 13.55 -28.05 -0.68
C LEU A 533 13.49 -28.74 0.69
N LYS A 534 13.11 -30.02 0.74
CA LYS A 534 13.10 -30.81 1.98
C LYS A 534 14.51 -30.93 2.58
N LYS A 535 15.52 -31.19 1.75
CA LYS A 535 16.92 -31.35 2.19
C LYS A 535 17.43 -30.05 2.83
N LEU A 536 17.04 -28.90 2.29
CA LEU A 536 17.38 -27.58 2.83
C LEU A 536 16.57 -27.25 4.09
N GLY A 537 15.25 -27.43 4.05
CA GLY A 537 14.33 -26.98 5.08
C GLY A 537 14.28 -27.84 6.33
N LYS A 538 14.38 -29.17 6.22
CA LYS A 538 14.22 -30.08 7.37
C LYS A 538 15.25 -29.85 8.49
N PRO A 539 16.58 -29.80 8.23
CA PRO A 539 17.56 -29.53 9.27
C PRO A 539 17.35 -28.17 9.94
N PHE A 540 16.92 -27.19 9.14
CA PHE A 540 16.66 -25.84 9.61
C PHE A 540 15.42 -25.79 10.51
N VAL A 541 14.29 -26.36 10.11
CA VAL A 541 13.08 -26.37 10.95
C VAL A 541 13.27 -27.21 12.22
N ASP A 542 13.87 -28.40 12.12
CA ASP A 542 14.06 -29.28 13.27
C ASP A 542 15.10 -28.72 14.25
N GLY A 543 16.22 -28.19 13.75
CA GLY A 543 17.30 -27.67 14.57
C GLY A 543 17.06 -26.26 15.11
N PHE A 544 16.65 -25.33 14.26
CA PHE A 544 16.46 -23.92 14.63
C PHE A 544 15.07 -23.65 15.18
N TYR A 545 14.02 -23.91 14.41
CA TYR A 545 12.66 -23.48 14.78
C TYR A 545 12.10 -24.27 15.96
N LYS A 546 12.20 -25.60 15.91
CA LYS A 546 11.77 -26.49 17.00
C LYS A 546 12.79 -26.57 18.14
N GLY A 547 14.05 -26.23 17.87
CA GLY A 547 15.09 -26.13 18.89
C GLY A 547 14.76 -25.09 19.96
N LYS A 548 15.24 -25.29 21.18
CA LYS A 548 15.05 -24.32 22.27
C LYS A 548 15.73 -23.00 21.89
N ALA A 549 14.98 -21.90 21.97
CA ALA A 549 15.56 -20.57 21.84
C ALA A 549 16.41 -20.24 23.09
N PRO A 550 17.45 -19.41 22.97
CA PRO A 550 18.16 -18.87 24.13
C PRO A 550 17.18 -18.14 25.05
N SER A 551 17.17 -18.49 26.34
CA SER A 551 16.28 -17.88 27.33
C SER A 551 16.96 -17.78 28.69
N GLY A 552 16.48 -16.86 29.53
CA GLY A 552 17.07 -16.59 30.85
C GLY A 552 18.24 -15.60 30.80
N ALA A 553 19.06 -15.59 31.86
CA ALA A 553 20.20 -14.69 31.99
C ALA A 553 21.24 -14.95 30.88
N LYS A 554 21.85 -13.88 30.36
CA LYS A 554 22.92 -13.95 29.35
C LYS A 554 24.21 -14.51 29.98
N ASN A 555 24.26 -15.82 30.15
CA ASN A 555 25.40 -16.57 30.68
C ASN A 555 26.10 -17.40 29.59
N LYS A 556 27.17 -18.13 29.94
CA LYS A 556 27.92 -18.96 28.97
C LYS A 556 27.04 -19.99 28.25
N ALA A 557 26.05 -20.57 28.93
CA ALA A 557 25.11 -21.51 28.32
C ALA A 557 24.16 -20.83 27.33
N TRP A 558 23.66 -19.64 27.66
CA TRP A 558 22.88 -18.80 26.74
C TRP A 558 23.67 -18.47 25.48
N LEU A 559 24.95 -18.09 25.64
CA LEU A 559 25.84 -17.75 24.53
C LEU A 559 26.06 -18.94 23.59
N GLN A 560 26.38 -20.13 24.13
CA GLN A 560 26.53 -21.36 23.33
C GLN A 560 25.25 -21.70 22.55
N GLN A 561 24.08 -21.54 23.19
CA GLN A 561 22.80 -21.79 22.54
C GLN A 561 22.52 -20.76 21.43
N SER A 562 22.87 -19.50 21.65
CA SER A 562 22.77 -18.43 20.64
C SER A 562 23.65 -18.73 19.42
N GLN A 563 24.92 -19.11 19.64
CA GLN A 563 25.85 -19.54 18.59
C GLN A 563 25.32 -20.75 17.81
N THR A 564 24.76 -21.74 18.51
CA THR A 564 24.17 -22.93 17.88
C THR A 564 22.99 -22.56 16.98
N MET A 565 22.07 -21.71 17.45
CA MET A 565 20.94 -21.25 16.63
C MET A 565 21.42 -20.50 15.40
N ARG A 566 22.42 -19.62 15.55
CA ARG A 566 23.00 -18.85 14.46
C ARG A 566 23.64 -19.74 13.40
N GLY A 567 24.37 -20.78 13.80
CA GLY A 567 24.96 -21.74 12.87
C GLY A 567 23.93 -22.53 12.03
N PHE A 568 22.68 -22.67 12.47
CA PHE A 568 21.60 -23.19 11.61
C PHE A 568 21.16 -22.17 10.56
N VAL A 569 21.02 -20.90 10.96
CA VAL A 569 20.63 -19.79 10.07
C VAL A 569 21.70 -19.59 8.99
N GLU A 570 22.97 -19.52 9.38
CA GLU A 570 24.12 -19.37 8.48
C GLU A 570 24.22 -20.49 7.45
N ARG A 571 24.05 -21.76 7.88
CA ARG A 571 24.06 -22.90 6.95
C ARG A 571 22.91 -22.82 5.94
N PHE A 572 21.70 -22.49 6.40
CA PHE A 572 20.54 -22.38 5.51
C PHE A 572 20.74 -21.31 4.44
N PHE A 573 21.23 -20.13 4.82
CA PHE A 573 21.43 -19.03 3.89
C PHE A 573 22.64 -19.22 2.97
N LYS A 574 23.69 -19.89 3.44
CA LYS A 574 24.81 -20.31 2.60
C LYS A 574 24.38 -21.22 1.45
N GLU A 575 23.54 -22.22 1.73
CA GLU A 575 23.02 -23.12 0.70
C GLU A 575 22.04 -22.40 -0.24
N SER A 576 21.16 -21.55 0.32
CA SER A 576 20.23 -20.74 -0.46
C SER A 576 20.95 -19.80 -1.44
N ARG A 577 22.10 -19.23 -1.04
CA ARG A 577 22.95 -18.44 -1.93
C ARG A 577 23.41 -19.23 -3.14
N ASN A 578 23.83 -20.48 -2.96
CA ASN A 578 24.32 -21.28 -4.07
C ASN A 578 23.22 -21.47 -5.12
N TRP A 579 21.98 -21.70 -4.67
CA TRP A 579 20.82 -21.74 -5.57
C TRP A 579 20.56 -20.41 -6.27
N VAL A 580 20.66 -19.29 -5.56
CA VAL A 580 20.52 -17.96 -6.16
C VAL A 580 21.62 -17.73 -7.20
N LEU A 581 22.88 -18.03 -6.89
CA LEU A 581 24.00 -17.91 -7.83
C LEU A 581 23.77 -18.75 -9.10
N GLU A 582 23.38 -20.03 -8.95
CA GLU A 582 23.03 -20.90 -10.08
C GLU A 582 21.92 -20.29 -10.96
N ASP A 583 20.91 -19.68 -10.33
CA ASP A 583 19.84 -19.03 -11.06
C ASP A 583 20.34 -17.78 -11.81
N LEU A 584 21.12 -16.94 -11.15
CA LEU A 584 21.68 -15.72 -11.75
C LEU A 584 22.63 -16.02 -12.92
N GLU A 585 23.46 -17.06 -12.78
CA GLU A 585 24.36 -17.53 -13.84
C GLU A 585 23.57 -18.10 -15.03
N ARG A 586 22.52 -18.89 -14.76
CA ARG A 586 21.66 -19.47 -15.79
C ARG A 586 20.84 -18.42 -16.55
N ILE A 587 20.46 -17.34 -15.86
CA ILE A 587 19.83 -16.16 -16.45
C ILE A 587 20.85 -15.35 -17.30
N GLY A 588 22.15 -15.59 -17.13
CA GLY A 588 23.20 -14.96 -17.94
C GLY A 588 23.44 -13.50 -17.58
N LEU A 589 23.36 -13.16 -16.29
CA LEU A 589 23.66 -11.81 -15.80
C LEU A 589 25.16 -11.50 -15.79
N GLU A 590 25.48 -10.21 -15.92
CA GLU A 590 26.86 -9.73 -15.79
C GLU A 590 27.40 -9.98 -14.38
N ALA A 591 28.66 -10.39 -14.27
CA ALA A 591 29.30 -10.75 -13.00
C ALA A 591 29.16 -9.67 -11.91
N LYS A 592 29.29 -8.40 -12.27
CA LYS A 592 29.09 -7.26 -11.36
C LYS A 592 27.66 -7.22 -10.79
N THR A 593 26.66 -7.44 -11.63
CA THR A 593 25.25 -7.46 -11.21
C THR A 593 24.98 -8.66 -10.29
N ILE A 594 25.59 -9.82 -10.59
CA ILE A 594 25.52 -11.00 -9.73
C ILE A 594 26.11 -10.68 -8.34
N GLU A 595 27.29 -10.06 -8.28
CA GLU A 595 27.94 -9.68 -7.03
C GLU A 595 27.08 -8.71 -6.20
N GLU A 596 26.52 -7.68 -6.83
CA GLU A 596 25.62 -6.71 -6.18
C GLU A 596 24.38 -7.41 -5.58
N ILE A 597 23.73 -8.32 -6.32
CA ILE A 597 22.57 -9.08 -5.84
C ILE A 597 22.98 -9.99 -4.67
N LEU A 598 24.08 -10.71 -4.80
CA LEU A 598 24.57 -11.64 -3.77
C LEU A 598 25.02 -10.93 -2.48
N SER A 599 25.42 -9.67 -2.55
CA SER A 599 25.81 -8.86 -1.38
C SER A 599 24.68 -8.68 -0.34
N VAL A 600 23.42 -8.83 -0.77
CA VAL A 600 22.22 -8.77 0.09
C VAL A 600 21.85 -10.15 0.67
N VAL A 601 22.28 -11.22 -0.01
CA VAL A 601 21.97 -12.62 0.33
C VAL A 601 22.87 -13.18 1.43
N LEU A 602 23.97 -12.50 1.77
CA LEU A 602 24.88 -12.89 2.85
C LEU A 602 25.38 -11.69 3.67
N VAL A 603 24.47 -10.98 4.32
CA VAL A 603 24.89 -9.92 5.26
C VAL A 603 25.68 -10.50 6.45
N GLN A 604 25.47 -11.78 6.77
CA GLN A 604 26.20 -12.48 7.82
C GLN A 604 27.71 -12.61 7.58
N ASN A 605 28.16 -12.55 6.33
CA ASN A 605 29.58 -12.64 5.99
C ASN A 605 30.26 -11.27 5.92
N LYS A 606 29.50 -10.18 6.11
CA LYS A 606 30.06 -8.84 6.07
C LYS A 606 30.89 -8.59 7.34
N PRO A 607 32.09 -7.99 7.23
CA PRO A 607 32.95 -7.70 8.38
C PRO A 607 32.20 -6.95 9.49
N GLU A 608 31.35 -5.97 9.12
CA GLU A 608 30.61 -5.16 10.08
C GLU A 608 29.63 -5.99 10.92
N TYR A 609 29.02 -7.02 10.32
CA TYR A 609 28.16 -7.95 11.06
C TYR A 609 29.00 -8.81 12.00
N LEU A 610 30.07 -9.43 11.50
CA LEU A 610 30.93 -10.29 12.31
C LEU A 610 31.54 -9.56 13.50
N GLU A 611 31.96 -8.30 13.31
CA GLU A 611 32.46 -7.43 14.38
C GLU A 611 31.37 -7.04 15.39
N ALA A 612 30.15 -6.72 14.93
CA ALA A 612 29.03 -6.45 15.83
C ALA A 612 28.69 -7.66 16.70
N ILE A 613 28.75 -8.85 16.12
CA ILE A 613 28.55 -10.10 16.83
C ILE A 613 29.67 -10.35 17.83
N ALA A 614 30.93 -10.23 17.40
CA ALA A 614 32.07 -10.42 18.29
C ALA A 614 32.01 -9.48 19.50
N ARG A 615 31.63 -8.21 19.30
CA ARG A 615 31.41 -7.24 20.39
C ARG A 615 30.28 -7.65 21.32
N GLU A 616 29.13 -8.09 20.80
CA GLU A 616 28.03 -8.55 21.65
C GLU A 616 28.46 -9.77 22.49
N GLU A 617 29.17 -10.73 21.88
CA GLU A 617 29.67 -11.91 22.59
C GLU A 617 30.72 -11.53 23.65
N GLU A 618 31.61 -10.60 23.35
CA GLU A 618 32.59 -10.05 24.30
C GLU A 618 31.92 -9.32 25.47
N GLU A 619 30.97 -8.42 25.21
CA GLU A 619 30.19 -7.73 26.24
C GLU A 619 29.48 -8.71 27.19
N ILE A 620 28.89 -9.77 26.64
CA ILE A 620 28.24 -10.82 27.43
C ILE A 620 29.28 -11.56 28.27
N MET A 621 30.41 -11.94 27.68
CA MET A 621 31.48 -12.63 28.40
C MET A 621 32.09 -11.76 29.51
N THR A 622 32.25 -10.45 29.29
CA THR A 622 32.71 -9.50 30.31
C THR A 622 31.68 -9.39 31.43
N GLN A 623 30.38 -9.25 31.14
CA GLN A 623 29.33 -9.23 32.16
C GLN A 623 29.26 -10.52 32.98
N VAL A 624 29.46 -11.69 32.35
CA VAL A 624 29.54 -12.99 33.04
C VAL A 624 30.76 -13.02 33.95
N THR A 625 31.92 -12.59 33.46
CA THR A 625 33.17 -12.58 34.24
C THR A 625 33.10 -11.60 35.42
N GLU A 626 32.45 -10.44 35.24
CA GLU A 626 32.22 -9.47 36.30
C GLU A 626 31.22 -9.96 37.35
N ALA A 627 30.17 -10.68 36.94
CA ALA A 627 29.22 -11.32 37.84
C ALA A 627 29.83 -12.52 38.60
N GLU A 628 30.89 -13.14 38.05
CA GLU A 628 31.65 -14.23 38.66
C GLU A 628 32.79 -13.75 39.58
N LYS A 629 33.09 -12.44 39.65
CA LYS A 629 34.05 -11.90 40.61
C LYS A 629 33.51 -12.08 42.04
N PRO A 630 34.23 -12.75 42.95
CA PRO A 630 33.81 -12.84 44.34
C PRO A 630 33.73 -11.44 44.94
N ALA A 631 32.67 -11.18 45.73
CA ALA A 631 32.60 -9.98 46.55
C ALA A 631 33.89 -9.88 47.40
N PRO A 632 34.50 -8.69 47.57
CA PRO A 632 35.69 -8.57 48.39
C PRO A 632 35.37 -9.07 49.80
N ASP A 633 36.12 -10.09 50.22
CA ASP A 633 36.08 -10.65 51.58
C ASP A 633 36.29 -9.52 52.58
N THR A 634 35.19 -9.00 53.12
CA THR A 634 35.25 -8.09 54.26
C THR A 634 35.29 -8.96 55.51
N PHE A 635 36.45 -9.59 55.71
CA PHE A 635 36.78 -10.25 56.97
C PHE A 635 37.01 -9.15 58.01
N LEU A 636 36.05 -8.95 58.92
CA LEU A 636 36.27 -8.23 60.16
C LEU A 636 35.83 -9.13 61.32
N ASP A 637 36.83 -9.51 62.10
CA ASP A 637 36.79 -10.40 63.26
C ASP A 637 36.10 -9.70 64.45
N ARG A 638 35.01 -10.34 64.93
CA ARG A 638 34.63 -10.62 66.33
C ARG A 638 34.83 -9.53 67.40
N SER A 639 33.73 -9.13 68.07
CA SER A 639 33.40 -9.63 69.43
C SER A 639 32.03 -9.19 69.98
N THR A 640 31.23 -10.20 70.36
CA THR A 640 30.34 -10.33 71.55
C THR A 640 29.49 -9.16 72.06
N ALA A 641 28.15 -9.33 72.04
CA ALA A 641 27.33 -9.57 73.24
C ALA A 641 25.86 -9.86 72.87
N THR A 642 25.29 -10.81 73.61
CA THR A 642 23.94 -11.41 73.59
C THR A 642 22.79 -10.44 73.92
N GLU A 643 21.63 -10.62 73.27
CA GLU A 643 20.34 -11.03 73.88
C GLU A 643 19.12 -10.81 72.94
N GLY A 644 18.17 -11.77 72.93
CA GLY A 644 16.74 -11.43 72.89
C GLY A 644 15.90 -11.58 71.59
N ILE A 645 15.39 -12.80 71.35
CA ILE A 645 13.93 -13.13 71.26
C ILE A 645 13.04 -12.51 70.11
N ILE A 646 12.62 -13.42 69.20
CA ILE A 646 11.25 -13.73 68.68
C ILE A 646 10.49 -12.81 67.65
N ARG A 647 10.15 -13.48 66.52
CA ARG A 647 8.98 -13.44 65.57
C ARG A 647 8.52 -12.18 64.80
N ALA A 648 8.38 -12.42 63.49
CA ALA A 648 7.29 -12.08 62.54
C ALA A 648 6.16 -11.14 63.00
N ASP A 649 5.79 -10.12 62.21
CA ASP A 649 4.79 -10.21 61.13
C ASP A 649 4.58 -8.87 60.38
N LEU A 650 4.05 -9.01 59.17
CA LEU A 650 3.24 -8.12 58.31
C LEU A 650 2.88 -6.65 58.70
N VAL A 651 3.07 -5.76 57.70
CA VAL A 651 2.06 -4.87 57.05
C VAL A 651 1.77 -3.42 57.55
N GLN A 652 1.64 -2.54 56.54
CA GLN A 652 0.93 -1.23 56.44
C GLN A 652 1.59 0.04 57.01
N THR A 653 2.08 0.95 56.16
CA THR A 653 1.43 2.08 55.43
C THR A 653 1.15 3.35 56.24
N THR A 654 1.45 4.49 55.58
CA THR A 654 0.99 5.87 55.82
C THR A 654 1.72 6.60 56.98
N GLN A 655 2.04 7.89 56.99
CA GLN A 655 1.61 9.08 56.25
C GLN A 655 2.76 10.10 56.11
N ARG A 656 2.56 11.05 55.20
CA ARG A 656 3.29 12.33 55.08
C ARG A 656 3.16 13.17 56.35
N GLU A 657 4.22 13.90 56.69
CA GLU A 657 4.07 15.21 57.33
C GLU A 657 5.13 16.20 56.82
N LYS A 658 4.70 17.44 56.66
CA LYS A 658 5.38 18.55 55.97
C LYS A 658 5.30 19.75 56.88
N VAL A 659 6.43 20.35 57.30
CA VAL A 659 6.46 21.74 57.79
C VAL A 659 7.75 22.44 57.36
N LYS A 660 7.58 23.71 56.96
CA LYS A 660 8.46 24.74 56.39
C LYS A 660 9.35 25.46 57.42
N THR A 661 10.44 26.10 56.96
CA THR A 661 10.76 27.56 57.08
C THR A 661 12.09 27.87 56.34
N ARG A 662 12.14 28.54 55.17
CA ARG A 662 12.21 30.00 54.82
C ARG A 662 13.61 30.66 55.06
N PRO A 663 13.96 31.81 54.42
CA PRO A 663 14.75 31.95 53.16
C PRO A 663 16.03 32.83 53.32
N ASP A 664 16.84 32.99 52.26
CA ASP A 664 17.32 34.33 51.84
C ASP A 664 18.03 34.39 50.49
N ASN A 665 17.84 35.53 49.82
CA ASN A 665 18.39 35.95 48.52
C ASN A 665 19.80 36.55 48.67
N SER A 666 20.65 36.42 47.64
CA SER A 666 21.21 37.59 46.93
C SER A 666 22.17 37.22 45.80
N SER A 667 22.01 37.98 44.72
CA SER A 667 22.85 38.12 43.54
C SER A 667 24.20 38.78 43.83
N SER A 668 25.27 38.41 43.11
CA SER A 668 25.94 39.29 42.14
C SER A 668 27.35 38.80 41.75
N SER A 669 27.70 39.19 40.52
CA SER A 669 28.95 39.11 39.77
C SER A 669 30.27 39.16 40.54
N SER A 670 31.27 38.42 40.06
CA SER A 670 32.68 38.84 40.10
C SER A 670 33.44 38.19 38.94
N GLN A 671 34.01 39.04 38.09
CA GLN A 671 35.08 38.71 37.13
C GLN A 671 36.40 38.57 37.88
N SER A 672 37.25 37.63 37.47
CA SER A 672 38.70 37.72 37.67
C SER A 672 39.42 37.02 36.52
N VAL A 673 40.44 37.69 36.03
CA VAL A 673 41.24 37.43 34.82
C VAL A 673 42.67 37.06 35.26
N ASP A 674 43.30 36.16 34.46
CA ASP A 674 44.71 35.78 34.28
C ASP A 674 45.55 35.20 35.44
N ASP A 675 46.09 33.97 35.29
CA ASP A 675 47.41 33.70 34.64
C ASP A 675 47.64 32.17 34.46
N PRO A 676 48.71 31.64 33.82
CA PRO A 676 48.58 30.71 32.70
C PRO A 676 49.33 29.36 32.86
N GLU A 677 49.20 28.53 31.82
CA GLU A 677 50.06 27.40 31.44
C GLU A 677 50.11 26.13 32.32
N SER A 678 49.43 25.07 31.84
CA SER A 678 50.12 23.80 31.57
C SER A 678 49.40 23.00 30.46
N PRO A 679 50.13 22.21 29.64
CA PRO A 679 49.66 21.71 28.35
C PRO A 679 49.00 20.31 28.40
N ASP A 680 48.32 19.99 27.29
CA ASP A 680 47.90 18.67 26.80
C ASP A 680 46.82 17.90 27.56
N VAL A 681 45.64 17.77 26.95
CA VAL A 681 45.23 16.59 26.16
C VAL A 681 44.06 17.01 25.27
N ALA A 682 44.12 16.67 23.98
CA ALA A 682 43.05 16.89 23.02
C ALA A 682 41.74 16.20 23.47
N THR A 683 40.87 16.97 24.13
CA THR A 683 39.47 16.60 24.30
C THR A 683 38.84 16.62 22.92
N LEU A 684 38.49 15.44 22.40
CA LEU A 684 37.56 15.31 21.28
C LEU A 684 36.29 16.06 21.65
N SER A 685 36.15 17.28 21.12
CA SER A 685 34.94 18.08 21.25
C SER A 685 33.86 17.35 20.46
N ILE A 686 33.00 16.60 21.16
CA ILE A 686 31.79 16.05 20.60
C ILE A 686 30.89 17.25 20.30
N GLU A 687 30.75 17.60 19.02
CA GLU A 687 29.71 18.55 18.62
C GLU A 687 28.38 18.08 19.21
N PRO A 688 27.59 18.95 19.88
CA PRO A 688 26.36 18.53 20.51
C PRO A 688 25.40 18.02 19.44
N VAL A 689 25.15 16.71 19.46
CA VAL A 689 24.11 16.08 18.64
C VAL A 689 22.80 16.82 18.92
N THR A 690 22.29 17.53 17.92
CA THR A 690 21.04 18.28 18.04
C THR A 690 19.90 17.28 18.25
N ARG A 691 19.48 17.10 19.50
CA ARG A 691 18.42 16.13 19.84
C ARG A 691 17.07 16.62 19.34
N LEU A 692 16.30 15.73 18.71
CA LEU A 692 14.91 15.98 18.30
C LEU A 692 14.04 16.12 19.56
N ARG A 693 13.41 17.28 19.74
CA ARG A 693 12.42 17.52 20.80
C ARG A 693 11.10 16.85 20.42
N VAL A 694 10.63 15.94 21.25
CA VAL A 694 9.42 15.15 21.02
C VAL A 694 8.63 14.99 22.31
N SER A 695 7.35 14.66 22.19
CA SER A 695 6.49 14.48 23.36
C SER A 695 6.96 13.34 24.29
N PRO A 696 6.62 13.38 25.59
CA PRO A 696 6.91 12.28 26.52
C PRO A 696 6.33 10.93 26.07
N ARG A 697 5.19 10.95 25.36
CA ARG A 697 4.58 9.75 24.75
C ARG A 697 5.52 9.13 23.71
N THR A 698 6.06 9.96 22.82
CA THR A 698 7.02 9.55 21.79
C THR A 698 8.31 9.01 22.40
N LEU A 699 8.87 9.67 23.42
CA LEU A 699 10.01 9.12 24.17
C LEU A 699 9.73 7.74 24.77
N GLY A 700 8.51 7.53 25.26
CA GLY A 700 8.07 6.24 25.77
C GLY A 700 8.07 5.12 24.71
N VAL A 701 7.91 5.44 23.43
CA VAL A 701 8.05 4.50 22.30
C VAL A 701 9.52 4.34 21.90
N VAL A 702 10.28 5.44 21.84
CA VAL A 702 11.73 5.44 21.53
C VAL A 702 12.51 4.58 22.52
N HIS A 703 12.23 4.68 23.82
CA HIS A 703 12.89 3.84 24.83
C HIS A 703 12.60 2.35 24.66
N LEU A 704 11.41 1.98 24.18
CA LEU A 704 11.10 0.57 23.86
C LEU A 704 11.74 0.11 22.56
N MET A 705 11.93 1.03 21.62
CA MET A 705 12.56 0.78 20.34
C MET A 705 14.07 0.58 20.49
N TYR A 706 14.68 1.31 21.42
CA TYR A 706 16.10 1.25 21.78
C TYR A 706 16.24 0.99 23.30
N PRO A 707 16.00 -0.26 23.76
CA PRO A 707 16.01 -0.58 25.18
C PRO A 707 17.41 -0.49 25.78
N ASP A 708 17.48 -0.04 27.04
CA ASP A 708 18.65 -0.18 27.92
C ASP A 708 18.43 -1.33 28.92
N ALA A 709 19.37 -1.53 29.85
CA ALA A 709 19.29 -2.58 30.86
C ALA A 709 18.05 -2.47 31.79
N GLN A 710 17.45 -1.28 31.92
CA GLN A 710 16.30 -1.02 32.78
C GLN A 710 14.96 -1.07 32.03
N THR A 711 15.01 -1.05 30.70
CA THR A 711 13.83 -1.02 29.85
C THR A 711 13.17 -2.40 29.83
N LYS A 712 11.98 -2.50 30.44
CA LYS A 712 11.19 -3.72 30.37
C LYS A 712 10.52 -3.86 28.99
N PRO A 713 10.68 -4.99 28.30
CA PRO A 713 10.05 -5.20 27.00
C PRO A 713 8.52 -5.20 27.16
N ARG A 714 7.85 -4.34 26.40
CA ARG A 714 6.40 -4.28 26.32
C ARG A 714 5.96 -4.04 24.88
N ASN A 715 4.72 -4.41 24.60
CA ASN A 715 4.14 -4.18 23.29
C ASN A 715 3.78 -2.70 23.12
N SER A 716 3.86 -2.22 21.89
CA SER A 716 3.38 -0.88 21.49
C SER A 716 2.19 -1.02 20.55
N THR A 717 1.35 0.01 20.45
CA THR A 717 0.30 0.05 19.42
C THR A 717 0.88 0.61 18.12
N TRP A 718 0.28 0.24 16.99
CA TRP A 718 0.63 0.85 15.69
C TRP A 718 0.43 2.37 15.71
N ASP A 719 -0.64 2.85 16.34
CA ASP A 719 -0.96 4.27 16.39
C ASP A 719 0.05 5.07 17.24
N ASP A 720 0.54 4.48 18.35
CA ASP A 720 1.64 5.08 19.13
C ASP A 720 2.92 5.19 18.30
N PHE A 721 3.22 4.18 17.47
CA PHE A 721 4.37 4.20 16.59
C PHE A 721 4.24 5.25 15.47
N VAL A 722 3.08 5.30 14.79
CA VAL A 722 2.80 6.34 13.78
C VAL A 722 2.92 7.73 14.40
N HIS A 723 2.31 7.94 15.58
CA HIS A 723 2.41 9.19 16.31
C HIS A 723 3.87 9.53 16.62
N ALA A 724 4.66 8.58 17.11
CA ALA A 724 6.07 8.79 17.42
C ALA A 724 6.88 9.25 16.21
N LEU A 725 6.65 8.65 15.03
CA LEU A 725 7.33 9.07 13.80
C LEU A 725 6.85 10.45 13.32
N CYS A 726 5.55 10.73 13.40
CA CYS A 726 5.01 12.04 13.02
C CYS A 726 5.51 13.17 13.92
N ASP A 727 5.55 12.93 15.24
CA ASP A 727 6.10 13.86 16.25
C ASP A 727 7.60 14.12 16.03
N ALA A 728 8.31 13.13 15.47
CA ALA A 728 9.72 13.26 15.07
C ALA A 728 9.93 13.88 13.66
N GLY A 729 8.87 14.39 13.02
CA GLY A 729 8.95 15.16 11.76
C GLY A 729 8.64 14.39 10.47
N PHE A 730 8.13 13.17 10.56
CA PHE A 730 7.63 12.44 9.40
C PHE A 730 6.17 12.79 9.08
N VAL A 731 5.78 12.57 7.83
CA VAL A 731 4.39 12.53 7.38
C VAL A 731 4.07 11.11 6.97
N ALA A 732 3.11 10.49 7.64
CA ALA A 732 2.65 9.14 7.32
C ALA A 732 1.61 9.17 6.20
N ARG A 733 1.71 8.25 5.23
CA ARG A 733 0.74 8.04 4.15
C ARG A 733 0.51 6.55 3.95
N ASN A 734 -0.76 6.15 3.84
CA ASN A 734 -1.09 4.79 3.42
C ASN A 734 -0.61 4.58 1.98
N ASN A 735 0.10 3.48 1.73
CA ASN A 735 0.74 3.17 0.46
C ASN A 735 0.32 1.78 -0.06
N GLY A 736 -0.97 1.47 0.12
CA GLY A 736 -1.60 0.20 -0.28
C GLY A 736 -1.33 -0.99 0.64
N GLY A 737 -2.36 -1.79 0.90
CA GLY A 737 -2.28 -2.95 1.80
C GLY A 737 -1.81 -2.55 3.21
N SER A 738 -0.80 -3.24 3.75
CA SER A 738 -0.21 -2.89 5.06
C SER A 738 0.86 -1.81 4.97
N ALA A 739 1.35 -1.43 3.78
CA ALA A 739 2.47 -0.50 3.69
C ALA A 739 2.06 0.91 4.08
N VAL A 740 2.74 1.47 5.08
CA VAL A 740 2.63 2.88 5.46
C VAL A 740 3.98 3.53 5.22
N ARG A 741 3.98 4.55 4.38
CA ARG A 741 5.15 5.31 3.98
C ARG A 741 5.28 6.54 4.88
N PHE A 742 6.47 6.75 5.42
CA PHE A 742 6.83 7.90 6.25
C PHE A 742 7.84 8.73 5.49
N GLU A 743 7.51 9.98 5.20
CA GLU A 743 8.37 10.91 4.45
C GLU A 743 8.75 12.11 5.33
N ARG A 744 10.00 12.57 5.30
CA ARG A 744 10.38 13.79 6.02
C ARG A 744 9.66 15.00 5.41
N GLY A 745 9.08 15.85 6.25
CA GLY A 745 8.45 17.10 5.80
C GLY A 745 9.44 17.99 5.04
N SER A 746 8.96 18.75 4.05
CA SER A 746 9.71 19.58 3.10
C SER A 746 10.50 20.77 3.68
N GLY A 747 10.87 20.73 4.96
CA GLY A 747 11.68 21.74 5.65
C GLY A 747 13.20 21.49 5.62
N GLY A 748 13.66 20.37 5.06
CA GLY A 748 15.08 20.09 4.85
C GLY A 748 15.54 20.57 3.48
N GLY A 749 16.76 21.13 3.39
CA GLY A 749 17.33 21.64 2.15
C GLY A 749 17.39 20.61 1.00
N PRO A 750 17.78 21.02 -0.22
CA PRO A 750 17.80 20.16 -1.41
C PRO A 750 18.80 19.01 -1.20
N GLY A 751 18.30 17.86 -0.71
CA GLY A 751 19.11 16.70 -0.33
C GLY A 751 18.51 15.84 0.79
N ASP A 752 17.60 16.38 1.62
CA ASP A 752 17.12 15.71 2.85
C ASP A 752 15.78 14.94 2.67
N LYS A 753 15.53 14.39 1.47
CA LYS A 753 14.30 13.64 1.12
C LYS A 753 14.39 12.17 1.51
N GLY A 754 14.42 11.87 2.80
CA GLY A 754 14.35 10.48 3.29
C GLY A 754 12.90 9.97 3.38
N ALA A 755 12.63 8.77 2.87
CA ALA A 755 11.37 8.06 3.03
C ALA A 755 11.61 6.62 3.52
N ILE A 756 10.68 6.08 4.31
CA ILE A 756 10.75 4.69 4.79
C ILE A 756 9.37 4.06 4.84
N ILE A 757 9.26 2.79 4.48
CA ILE A 757 8.01 2.03 4.56
C ILE A 757 8.07 1.03 5.73
N PHE A 758 7.01 1.04 6.53
CA PHE A 758 6.73 0.00 7.52
C PHE A 758 5.39 -0.65 7.23
N HIS A 759 5.34 -1.97 7.36
CA HIS A 759 4.09 -2.71 7.28
C HIS A 759 3.34 -2.60 8.61
N LYS A 760 2.13 -2.07 8.56
CA LYS A 760 1.16 -2.06 9.66
C LYS A 760 0.94 -3.51 10.14
N PRO A 761 1.12 -3.79 11.45
CA PRO A 761 0.84 -5.11 12.01
C PRO A 761 -0.60 -5.52 11.73
N HIS A 762 -0.79 -6.76 11.30
CA HIS A 762 -2.09 -7.27 10.90
C HIS A 762 -2.25 -8.73 11.35
N PRO A 763 -3.46 -9.18 11.78
CA PRO A 763 -4.71 -8.43 11.90
C PRO A 763 -4.84 -7.56 13.14
N VAL A 764 -3.94 -7.73 14.11
CA VAL A 764 -3.94 -6.95 15.35
C VAL A 764 -2.92 -5.82 15.22
N LEU A 765 -3.35 -4.58 15.46
CA LEU A 765 -2.53 -3.35 15.36
C LEU A 765 -1.55 -3.19 16.53
N LYS A 766 -0.81 -4.26 16.80
CA LYS A 766 0.08 -4.40 17.94
C LYS A 766 1.48 -4.76 17.45
N ILE A 767 2.45 -3.97 17.87
CA ILE A 767 3.86 -4.16 17.59
C ILE A 767 4.46 -4.87 18.80
N ASP A 768 4.90 -6.11 18.60
CA ASP A 768 5.66 -6.85 19.62
C ASP A 768 7.11 -6.34 19.72
N PRO A 769 7.83 -6.60 20.84
CA PRO A 769 9.19 -6.09 21.02
C PRO A 769 10.18 -6.49 19.91
N VAL A 770 10.06 -7.70 19.35
CA VAL A 770 10.95 -8.16 18.27
C VAL A 770 10.72 -7.32 17.02
N MET A 771 9.46 -7.08 16.67
CA MET A 771 9.10 -6.20 15.56
C MET A 771 9.56 -4.76 15.79
N LEU A 772 9.34 -4.21 16.99
CA LEU A 772 9.69 -2.83 17.31
C LEU A 772 11.21 -2.60 17.25
N HIS A 773 12.01 -3.52 17.78
CA HIS A 773 13.47 -3.46 17.66
C HIS A 773 13.91 -3.57 16.19
N GLY A 774 13.28 -4.44 15.40
CA GLY A 774 13.53 -4.52 13.95
C GLY A 774 13.23 -3.21 13.22
N MET A 775 12.14 -2.54 13.58
CA MET A 775 11.80 -1.20 13.06
C MET A 775 12.85 -0.15 13.51
N GLY A 776 13.28 -0.20 14.77
CA GLY A 776 14.35 0.63 15.31
C GLY A 776 15.67 0.49 14.54
N ARG A 777 16.14 -0.74 14.31
CA ARG A 777 17.37 -0.98 13.53
C ARG A 777 17.29 -0.39 12.12
N ARG A 778 16.12 -0.46 11.47
CA ARG A 778 15.91 0.19 10.16
C ARG A 778 16.01 1.71 10.28
N LEU A 779 15.41 2.31 11.31
CA LEU A 779 15.54 3.76 11.55
C LEU A 779 16.97 4.18 11.87
N THR A 780 17.74 3.37 12.61
CA THR A 780 19.17 3.58 12.83
C THR A 780 19.94 3.52 11.51
N LYS A 781 19.71 2.50 10.68
CA LYS A 781 20.39 2.32 9.39
C LYS A 781 20.16 3.50 8.44
N TRP A 782 18.90 3.94 8.30
CA TRP A 782 18.51 4.91 7.27
C TRP A 782 18.55 6.36 7.73
N PHE A 783 18.38 6.62 9.03
CA PHE A 783 18.27 7.98 9.58
C PHE A 783 19.24 8.25 10.74
N GLY A 784 20.10 7.29 11.11
CA GLY A 784 21.03 7.44 12.22
C GLY A 784 20.37 7.50 13.59
N TRP A 785 19.08 7.15 13.69
CA TRP A 785 18.33 7.26 14.95
C TRP A 785 18.85 6.29 16.00
N THR A 786 19.09 6.83 17.19
CA THR A 786 19.47 6.12 18.41
C THR A 786 18.61 6.59 19.57
N ARG A 787 18.75 5.94 20.73
CA ARG A 787 18.10 6.38 21.97
C ARG A 787 18.41 7.85 22.30
N ASP A 788 19.65 8.28 22.10
CA ASP A 788 20.14 9.63 22.44
C ASP A 788 19.80 10.69 21.39
N SER A 789 19.21 10.29 20.27
CA SER A 789 18.75 11.22 19.22
C SER A 789 17.55 12.07 19.66
N PHE A 790 16.87 11.70 20.76
CA PHE A 790 15.60 12.29 21.19
C PHE A 790 15.69 12.92 22.59
N ALA A 791 14.92 13.99 22.79
CA ALA A 791 14.74 14.66 24.08
C ALA A 791 13.29 15.10 24.29
N ALA A 792 12.87 15.24 25.55
CA ALA A 792 11.52 15.65 25.93
C ALA A 792 11.28 17.14 25.67
#